data_AF-A0AAD6J5E4-F1
#
_entry.id   AF-A0AAD6J5E4-F1
#
_cell.length_a   1.000
_cell.length_b   1.000
_cell.length_c   1.000
_cell.angle_alpha   90.00
_cell.angle_beta   90.00
_cell.angle_gamma   90.00
#
_symmetry.space_group_name_H-M   'P 1'
#
loop_
_entity.id
_entity.type
_entity.pdbx_description
1 polymer ?
#
loop_
_entity_poly.entity_id
_entity_poly.type
_entity_poly.pdbx_seq_one_letter_code
_entity_poly.pdbx_strand_id
1 'polypeptide(L)'
;MSTQKAAYLDICRRKRAAQQALIPAEWRLKSLPDESVNDVRGIPRECGILTNREIEITETFDAVELAEKIRLRTYSCYEVALAFCKRAAIAQQLLNCLTEIFFEAGLERAKQLDKHLAEHGLPIGPLHGVPVSLKDDKSVIGYDTSCGLASLCFKPAKENTAIVTVLQNAGAVLYCKTNIPQTMMAFDSVNNIWGRTINPLSQKLTPGGSSGGESALVAIRGSLLGIIHAQGSDIGGSIRVPAMCTGTYGVKPTSGRLATNVGPGEFGTPGSGGVGVSVSHGPIATSLRSCELFLKVVADAKLWETETYTIFSPWRNIEPKVRQMRFLVLPTDLVQTPLPPIQRLLKETAAQLQSRGHKVDVMENPPAFLKDNFKHYRMLMGAAGTGGHLVDLIESTGEPMIKPIIGKVRRQDPMNLEQLFERLAVRDTFVMNALKLWKSASGQDYDAIITAVAAHPPPRHDTNVTREDLEAPLGVDTGSAWDKVNRTKNWENNEDYLGIPLALQVVGKKLQEEELLEAMHVVDEAIYGTRGQSLRDHKFSANGSDEVVTDQDIDGDYGSYDNHIFSDPRVAEYWRGVYEKAIYEGRHRFDPKITWSAAEEKRLKRMIDSRVMTWAWLMFFALDVNWRNINRAIADNMPRRNADYSVARHSPTVLSACNVLGSLLAADILQMRGLAGWSGWKFAFLIEGGLTALVGVASWFLMPANPSQTKSWFLRKQGWFTEREEKILVNRLLRDDPSQGDMHNCTPSQFLYGIKLLIVSRVSEWINERSLVSMSSNIWMWPFLLALVLISPDTKEWIRYGLLTGLLLYPYCHAILVAWNSRNSKSVRARAVSAALYNMFVQSGKVISVNIYRENDKPNYYTGNKILLAVASLNAVLFVVVKFRYIKRNQKREEKWAQMTSDERIEYIYNTKDERTKRLNFRFAH
;
A
#
# COMPACT_ATOMS: atom_id res chain seq x y z
N MET A 1 51.83 -31.12 -16.55
CA MET A 1 50.75 -31.04 -15.55
C MET A 1 49.43 -31.13 -16.28
N SER A 2 48.71 -32.23 -16.12
CA SER A 2 47.50 -32.58 -16.89
C SER A 2 46.39 -31.56 -16.66
N THR A 3 45.73 -31.19 -17.76
CA THR A 3 44.53 -30.36 -17.90
C THR A 3 43.40 -30.80 -16.97
N GLN A 4 43.39 -30.28 -15.74
CA GLN A 4 42.23 -30.34 -14.86
C GLN A 4 41.16 -29.43 -15.48
N LYS A 5 40.11 -30.05 -16.03
CA LYS A 5 38.99 -29.34 -16.68
C LYS A 5 38.40 -28.34 -15.68
N ALA A 6 38.43 -27.04 -15.99
CA ALA A 6 37.99 -25.99 -15.07
C ALA A 6 36.58 -26.27 -14.54
N ALA A 7 36.40 -26.26 -13.21
CA ALA A 7 35.19 -26.73 -12.53
C ALA A 7 33.91 -26.01 -13.02
N TYR A 8 34.01 -24.73 -13.36
CA TYR A 8 32.87 -23.96 -13.88
C TYR A 8 32.26 -24.55 -15.17
N LEU A 9 33.07 -25.16 -16.07
CA LEU A 9 32.56 -25.70 -17.34
C LEU A 9 31.59 -26.87 -17.13
N ASP A 10 31.86 -27.71 -16.12
CA ASP A 10 30.95 -28.80 -15.75
C ASP A 10 29.65 -28.25 -15.15
N ILE A 11 29.76 -27.27 -14.24
CA ILE A 11 28.62 -26.57 -13.64
C ILE A 11 27.72 -25.98 -14.74
N CYS A 12 28.30 -25.21 -15.66
CA CYS A 12 27.57 -24.58 -16.77
C CYS A 12 26.84 -25.62 -17.63
N ARG A 13 27.54 -26.71 -17.99
CA ARG A 13 26.96 -27.79 -18.80
C ARG A 13 25.76 -28.43 -18.10
N ARG A 14 25.90 -28.77 -16.81
CA ARG A 14 24.84 -29.40 -16.02
C ARG A 14 23.64 -28.47 -15.83
N LYS A 15 23.86 -27.18 -15.52
CA LYS A 15 22.79 -26.19 -15.37
C LYS A 15 22.04 -25.95 -16.67
N ARG A 16 22.74 -25.80 -17.81
CA ARG A 16 22.09 -25.66 -19.13
C ARG A 16 21.30 -26.91 -19.52
N ALA A 17 21.85 -28.11 -19.29
CA ALA A 17 21.15 -29.35 -19.57
C ALA A 17 19.88 -29.49 -18.70
N ALA A 18 19.96 -29.15 -17.41
CA ALA A 18 18.81 -29.15 -16.52
C ALA A 18 17.74 -28.13 -16.97
N GLN A 19 18.14 -26.92 -17.33
CA GLN A 19 17.22 -25.90 -17.85
C GLN A 19 16.52 -26.36 -19.14
N GLN A 20 17.25 -26.91 -20.11
CA GLN A 20 16.68 -27.38 -21.37
C GLN A 20 15.72 -28.57 -21.16
N ALA A 21 16.03 -29.45 -20.21
CA ALA A 21 15.17 -30.58 -19.85
C ALA A 21 13.81 -30.14 -19.28
N LEU A 22 13.75 -28.96 -18.64
CA LEU A 22 12.52 -28.40 -18.08
C LEU A 22 11.59 -27.77 -19.13
N ILE A 23 12.00 -27.71 -20.39
CA ILE A 23 11.12 -27.33 -21.52
C ILE A 23 10.49 -28.61 -22.10
N PRO A 24 9.17 -28.81 -21.97
CA PRO A 24 8.45 -29.94 -22.54
C PRO A 24 8.65 -30.04 -24.06
N ALA A 25 8.65 -31.26 -24.58
CA ALA A 25 8.93 -31.52 -26.00
C ALA A 25 7.91 -30.82 -26.93
N GLU A 26 6.65 -30.76 -26.50
CA GLU A 26 5.55 -30.10 -27.19
C GLU A 26 5.65 -28.56 -27.22
N TRP A 27 6.49 -27.96 -26.37
CA TRP A 27 6.73 -26.50 -26.34
C TRP A 27 8.05 -26.12 -27.03
N ARG A 28 8.72 -27.09 -27.66
CA ARG A 28 9.96 -26.83 -28.40
C ARG A 28 9.65 -26.36 -29.82
N LEU A 29 10.37 -25.34 -30.27
CA LEU A 29 10.30 -24.85 -31.64
C LEU A 29 10.83 -25.93 -32.59
N LYS A 30 10.12 -26.16 -33.70
CA LYS A 30 10.53 -27.11 -34.74
C LYS A 30 11.84 -26.68 -35.43
N SER A 31 12.00 -25.37 -35.61
CA SER A 31 13.19 -24.73 -36.17
C SER A 31 13.37 -23.38 -35.50
N LEU A 32 14.62 -23.00 -35.26
CA LEU A 32 14.97 -21.64 -34.85
C LEU A 32 14.91 -20.71 -36.07
N PRO A 33 14.60 -19.41 -35.87
CA PRO A 33 14.64 -18.45 -36.97
C PRO A 33 16.05 -18.35 -37.55
N ASP A 34 16.11 -18.06 -38.86
CA ASP A 34 17.35 -17.74 -39.55
C ASP A 34 18.00 -16.48 -38.95
N GLU A 35 19.32 -16.37 -39.01
CA GLU A 35 20.06 -15.19 -38.51
C GLU A 35 19.65 -13.88 -39.21
N SER A 36 19.03 -13.96 -40.39
CA SER A 36 18.46 -12.82 -41.12
C SER A 36 17.19 -12.22 -40.50
N VAL A 37 16.47 -12.96 -39.64
CA VAL A 37 15.25 -12.48 -38.97
C VAL A 37 15.62 -11.58 -37.79
N ASN A 38 15.53 -10.25 -37.96
CA ASN A 38 15.91 -9.34 -36.88
C ASN A 38 14.88 -9.30 -35.72
N ASP A 39 13.59 -9.08 -36.00
CA ASP A 39 12.53 -9.01 -34.99
C ASP A 39 11.84 -10.37 -34.82
N VAL A 40 11.90 -10.92 -33.62
CA VAL A 40 11.36 -12.25 -33.30
C VAL A 40 10.06 -12.21 -32.50
N ARG A 41 9.48 -11.02 -32.27
CA ARG A 41 8.24 -10.87 -31.49
C ARG A 41 7.01 -11.48 -32.17
N GLY A 42 7.05 -11.68 -33.49
CA GLY A 42 5.98 -12.36 -34.25
C GLY A 42 5.95 -13.87 -34.03
N ILE A 43 7.10 -14.50 -33.76
CA ILE A 43 7.27 -15.96 -33.75
C ILE A 43 6.34 -16.68 -32.77
N PRO A 44 6.07 -16.20 -31.54
CA PRO A 44 5.11 -16.86 -30.66
C PRO A 44 3.71 -17.06 -31.27
N ARG A 45 3.27 -16.19 -32.18
CA ARG A 45 1.99 -16.33 -32.89
C ARG A 45 2.06 -17.33 -34.05
N GLU A 46 3.20 -17.39 -34.72
CA GLU A 46 3.38 -18.10 -35.99
C GLU A 46 3.86 -19.55 -35.80
N CYS A 47 4.52 -19.84 -34.67
CA CYS A 47 5.17 -21.14 -34.44
C CYS A 47 4.20 -22.32 -34.23
N GLY A 48 2.91 -22.05 -34.01
CA GLY A 48 1.87 -23.08 -33.83
C GLY A 48 1.87 -23.80 -32.48
N ILE A 49 2.67 -23.35 -31.49
CA ILE A 49 2.71 -23.91 -30.13
C ILE A 49 1.58 -23.34 -29.26
N LEU A 50 1.26 -22.06 -29.45
CA LEU A 50 0.17 -21.37 -28.74
C LEU A 50 -1.12 -21.49 -29.53
N THR A 51 -2.23 -21.75 -28.83
CA THR A 51 -3.57 -21.64 -29.39
C THR A 51 -3.99 -20.17 -29.52
N ASN A 52 -5.00 -19.88 -30.35
CA ASN A 52 -5.53 -18.51 -30.48
C ASN A 52 -5.96 -17.89 -29.14
N ARG A 53 -6.54 -18.71 -28.25
CA ARG A 53 -6.93 -18.29 -26.89
C ARG A 53 -5.72 -17.96 -26.01
N GLU A 54 -4.63 -18.73 -26.11
CA GLU A 54 -3.39 -18.45 -25.38
C GLU A 54 -2.66 -17.21 -25.93
N ILE A 55 -2.73 -16.99 -27.24
CA ILE A 55 -2.23 -15.75 -27.88
C ILE A 55 -3.03 -14.55 -27.36
N GLU A 56 -4.36 -14.64 -27.34
CA GLU A 56 -5.23 -13.58 -26.82
C GLU A 56 -4.88 -13.23 -25.35
N ILE A 57 -4.76 -14.24 -24.49
CA ILE A 57 -4.40 -14.09 -23.07
C ILE A 57 -3.06 -13.35 -22.90
N THR A 58 -2.06 -13.65 -23.74
CA THR A 58 -0.69 -13.14 -23.58
C THR A 58 -0.45 -11.80 -24.27
N GLU A 59 -1.22 -11.44 -25.31
CA GLU A 59 -0.98 -10.23 -26.10
C GLU A 59 -1.94 -9.08 -25.82
N THR A 60 -3.19 -9.39 -25.49
CA THR A 60 -4.27 -8.39 -25.46
C THR A 60 -4.25 -7.57 -24.19
N PHE A 61 -4.00 -8.23 -23.05
CA PHE A 61 -4.23 -7.66 -21.73
C PHE A 61 -2.94 -7.19 -21.06
N ASP A 62 -3.05 -6.17 -20.21
CA ASP A 62 -2.02 -5.85 -19.22
C ASP A 62 -2.27 -6.57 -17.89
N ALA A 63 -1.38 -6.41 -16.91
CA ALA A 63 -1.50 -7.15 -15.65
C ALA A 63 -2.77 -6.78 -14.85
N VAL A 64 -3.23 -5.53 -14.98
CA VAL A 64 -4.42 -5.03 -14.29
C VAL A 64 -5.67 -5.65 -14.90
N GLU A 65 -5.79 -5.58 -16.23
CA GLU A 65 -6.95 -6.12 -16.93
C GLU A 65 -6.99 -7.65 -16.85
N LEU A 66 -5.84 -8.32 -16.95
CA LEU A 66 -5.79 -9.79 -16.82
C LEU A 66 -6.24 -10.25 -15.42
N ALA A 67 -5.81 -9.57 -14.35
CA ALA A 67 -6.29 -9.84 -13.00
C ALA A 67 -7.83 -9.70 -12.90
N GLU A 68 -8.39 -8.70 -13.57
CA GLU A 68 -9.83 -8.50 -13.64
C GLU A 68 -10.55 -9.60 -14.44
N LYS A 69 -10.03 -10.01 -15.61
CA LYS A 69 -10.61 -11.12 -16.38
C LYS A 69 -10.60 -12.44 -15.61
N ILE A 70 -9.56 -12.69 -14.80
CA ILE A 70 -9.50 -13.84 -13.89
C ILE A 70 -10.54 -13.71 -12.78
N ARG A 71 -10.66 -12.53 -12.17
CA ARG A 71 -11.68 -12.24 -11.14
C ARG A 71 -13.10 -12.45 -11.66
N LEU A 72 -13.36 -12.04 -12.90
CA LEU A 72 -14.63 -12.25 -13.61
C LEU A 72 -14.82 -13.68 -14.13
N ARG A 73 -13.87 -14.59 -13.85
CA ARG A 73 -13.86 -16.00 -14.29
C ARG A 73 -13.96 -16.17 -15.81
N THR A 74 -13.52 -15.17 -16.57
CA THR A 74 -13.38 -15.26 -18.04
C THR A 74 -12.26 -16.23 -18.40
N TYR A 75 -11.17 -16.19 -17.64
CA TYR A 75 -10.04 -17.11 -17.71
C TYR A 75 -9.77 -17.71 -16.33
N SER A 76 -9.38 -18.98 -16.30
CA SER A 76 -8.83 -19.59 -15.08
C SER A 76 -7.37 -19.17 -14.86
N CYS A 77 -6.90 -19.17 -13.61
CA CYS A 77 -5.50 -18.95 -13.28
C CYS A 77 -4.61 -19.99 -13.99
N TYR A 78 -5.06 -21.25 -14.09
CA TYR A 78 -4.33 -22.31 -14.77
C TYR A 78 -4.18 -22.06 -16.27
N GLU A 79 -5.25 -21.69 -16.99
CA GLU A 79 -5.17 -21.34 -18.42
C GLU A 79 -4.18 -20.19 -18.65
N VAL A 80 -4.24 -19.17 -17.79
CA VAL A 80 -3.35 -18.02 -17.86
C VAL A 80 -1.91 -18.45 -17.63
N ALA A 81 -1.61 -19.14 -16.51
CA ALA A 81 -0.28 -19.60 -16.21
C ALA A 81 0.30 -20.51 -17.32
N LEU A 82 -0.52 -21.39 -17.90
CA LEU A 82 -0.11 -22.26 -19.00
C LEU A 82 0.27 -21.47 -20.26
N ALA A 83 -0.53 -20.48 -20.65
CA ALA A 83 -0.26 -19.62 -21.80
C ALA A 83 1.09 -18.90 -21.65
N PHE A 84 1.35 -18.34 -20.47
CA PHE A 84 2.60 -17.64 -20.17
C PHE A 84 3.80 -18.60 -20.05
N CYS A 85 3.64 -19.78 -19.44
CA CYS A 85 4.71 -20.80 -19.40
C CYS A 85 5.13 -21.25 -20.81
N LYS A 86 4.17 -21.52 -21.71
CA LYS A 86 4.45 -21.86 -23.11
C LYS A 86 5.18 -20.72 -23.83
N ARG A 87 4.69 -19.48 -23.69
CA ARG A 87 5.32 -18.32 -24.33
C ARG A 87 6.71 -18.03 -23.77
N ALA A 88 6.94 -18.22 -22.47
CA ALA A 88 8.25 -18.11 -21.86
C ALA A 88 9.20 -19.23 -22.32
N ALA A 89 8.72 -20.45 -22.56
CA ALA A 89 9.50 -21.52 -23.16
C ALA A 89 9.92 -21.22 -24.61
N ILE A 90 9.04 -20.60 -25.40
CA ILE A 90 9.37 -20.09 -26.74
C ILE A 90 10.41 -18.98 -26.63
N ALA A 91 10.20 -18.00 -25.75
CA ALA A 91 11.12 -16.90 -25.51
C ALA A 91 12.51 -17.41 -25.08
N GLN A 92 12.59 -18.46 -24.26
CA GLN A 92 13.87 -19.03 -23.86
C GLN A 92 14.66 -19.59 -25.04
N GLN A 93 13.99 -20.27 -25.97
CA GLN A 93 14.63 -20.85 -27.16
C GLN A 93 15.09 -19.77 -28.15
N LEU A 94 14.38 -18.64 -28.23
CA LEU A 94 14.71 -17.52 -29.12
C LEU A 94 15.77 -16.58 -28.52
N LEU A 95 15.66 -16.30 -27.22
CA LEU A 95 16.33 -15.15 -26.59
C LEU A 95 17.33 -15.55 -25.50
N ASN A 96 17.28 -16.78 -25.00
CA ASN A 96 18.06 -17.23 -23.86
C ASN A 96 17.95 -16.27 -22.63
N CYS A 97 16.70 -15.95 -22.28
CA CYS A 97 16.31 -14.97 -21.28
C CYS A 97 15.99 -15.56 -19.90
N LEU A 98 15.86 -16.89 -19.75
CA LEU A 98 15.53 -17.60 -18.51
C LEU A 98 16.79 -18.24 -17.89
N THR A 99 16.78 -18.44 -16.58
CA THR A 99 17.81 -19.17 -15.81
C THR A 99 17.19 -20.40 -15.15
N GLU A 100 16.50 -20.22 -14.02
CA GLU A 100 15.73 -21.27 -13.34
C GLU A 100 14.30 -21.31 -13.89
N ILE A 101 13.85 -22.47 -14.35
CA ILE A 101 12.49 -22.69 -14.87
C ILE A 101 11.71 -23.50 -13.84
N PHE A 102 10.51 -23.06 -13.49
CA PHE A 102 9.65 -23.76 -12.54
C PHE A 102 8.18 -23.66 -12.90
N PHE A 103 7.91 -23.96 -14.17
CA PHE A 103 6.57 -23.97 -14.75
C PHE A 103 5.60 -24.87 -14.00
N GLU A 104 6.02 -26.08 -13.60
CA GLU A 104 5.16 -27.00 -12.85
C GLU A 104 4.72 -26.43 -11.50
N ALA A 105 5.65 -25.82 -10.75
CA ALA A 105 5.32 -25.18 -9.47
C ALA A 105 4.38 -23.97 -9.67
N GLY A 106 4.61 -23.18 -10.72
CA GLY A 106 3.72 -22.08 -11.11
C GLY A 106 2.32 -22.56 -11.49
N LEU A 107 2.21 -23.62 -12.29
CA LEU A 107 0.94 -24.23 -12.69
C LEU A 107 0.18 -24.83 -11.51
N GLU A 108 0.89 -25.47 -10.57
CA GLU A 108 0.27 -26.00 -9.37
C GLU A 108 -0.26 -24.88 -8.45
N ARG A 109 0.52 -23.79 -8.31
CA ARG A 109 0.04 -22.58 -7.62
C ARG A 109 -1.21 -22.01 -8.29
N ALA A 110 -1.25 -21.99 -9.62
CA ALA A 110 -2.41 -21.51 -10.37
C ALA A 110 -3.67 -22.34 -10.08
N LYS A 111 -3.56 -23.68 -10.03
CA LYS A 111 -4.69 -24.55 -9.63
C LYS A 111 -5.18 -24.27 -8.20
N GLN A 112 -4.27 -24.01 -7.27
CA GLN A 112 -4.62 -23.65 -5.89
C GLN A 112 -5.39 -22.33 -5.83
N LEU A 113 -4.99 -21.35 -6.65
CA LEU A 113 -5.65 -20.06 -6.76
C LEU A 113 -7.05 -20.19 -7.38
N ASP A 114 -7.22 -21.04 -8.39
CA ASP A 114 -8.54 -21.37 -8.95
C ASP A 114 -9.44 -22.05 -7.93
N LYS A 115 -8.92 -23.02 -7.18
CA LYS A 115 -9.65 -23.69 -6.10
C LYS A 115 -10.09 -22.70 -5.03
N HIS A 116 -9.20 -21.81 -4.60
CA HIS A 116 -9.52 -20.77 -3.62
C HIS A 116 -10.66 -19.87 -4.12
N LEU A 117 -10.56 -19.38 -5.36
CA LEU A 117 -11.56 -18.51 -5.98
C LEU A 117 -12.92 -19.22 -6.15
N ALA A 118 -12.90 -20.53 -6.43
CA ALA A 118 -14.11 -21.34 -6.52
C ALA A 118 -14.78 -21.55 -5.15
N GLU A 119 -14.00 -21.84 -4.11
CA GLU A 119 -14.49 -22.11 -2.74
C GLU A 119 -14.97 -20.84 -2.01
N HIS A 120 -14.25 -19.72 -2.14
CA HIS A 120 -14.49 -18.51 -1.35
C HIS A 120 -15.21 -17.41 -2.14
N GLY A 121 -15.26 -17.51 -3.47
CA GLY A 121 -15.87 -16.51 -4.34
C GLY A 121 -15.09 -15.20 -4.49
N LEU A 122 -13.96 -15.04 -3.79
CA LEU A 122 -13.12 -13.85 -3.78
C LEU A 122 -11.66 -14.18 -4.15
N PRO A 123 -10.94 -13.26 -4.82
CA PRO A 123 -9.51 -13.41 -5.06
C PRO A 123 -8.70 -13.26 -3.75
N ILE A 124 -7.55 -13.94 -3.66
CA ILE A 124 -6.62 -13.82 -2.52
C ILE A 124 -6.07 -12.40 -2.40
N GLY A 125 -5.84 -11.74 -3.54
CA GLY A 125 -5.24 -10.42 -3.58
C GLY A 125 -5.26 -9.78 -4.97
N PRO A 126 -4.68 -8.58 -5.09
CA PRO A 126 -4.72 -7.77 -6.32
C PRO A 126 -3.98 -8.38 -7.52
N LEU A 127 -3.12 -9.38 -7.31
CA LEU A 127 -2.38 -10.08 -8.37
C LEU A 127 -2.86 -11.53 -8.53
N HIS A 128 -4.06 -11.88 -8.05
CA HIS A 128 -4.59 -13.26 -8.10
C HIS A 128 -4.53 -13.85 -9.52
N GLY A 129 -3.69 -14.86 -9.69
CA GLY A 129 -3.52 -15.60 -10.95
C GLY A 129 -2.61 -14.91 -11.97
N VAL A 130 -2.09 -13.71 -11.69
CA VAL A 130 -1.23 -12.95 -12.62
C VAL A 130 0.18 -13.56 -12.67
N PRO A 131 0.70 -13.93 -13.86
CA PRO A 131 2.06 -14.44 -13.99
C PRO A 131 3.11 -13.33 -13.84
N VAL A 132 4.12 -13.58 -12.99
CA VAL A 132 5.18 -12.62 -12.69
C VAL A 132 6.55 -13.31 -12.79
N SER A 133 7.47 -12.70 -13.54
CA SER A 133 8.85 -13.17 -13.70
C SER A 133 9.80 -12.50 -12.69
N LEU A 134 10.88 -13.21 -12.35
CA LEU A 134 11.84 -12.78 -11.33
C LEU A 134 13.26 -12.71 -11.89
N LYS A 135 13.99 -11.63 -11.63
CA LYS A 135 15.42 -11.60 -11.96
C LYS A 135 16.21 -12.66 -11.16
N ASP A 136 17.26 -13.24 -11.73
CA ASP A 136 18.11 -14.29 -11.10
C ASP A 136 19.04 -13.80 -9.98
N ASP A 137 18.50 -12.95 -9.13
CA ASP A 137 19.07 -12.50 -7.86
C ASP A 137 18.04 -12.64 -6.72
N LYS A 138 16.82 -13.13 -7.03
CA LYS A 138 15.76 -13.45 -6.08
C LYS A 138 15.91 -14.84 -5.51
N SER A 139 15.94 -14.94 -4.19
CA SER A 139 15.81 -16.22 -3.51
C SER A 139 14.36 -16.69 -3.61
N VAL A 140 14.18 -17.86 -4.21
CA VAL A 140 12.91 -18.60 -4.26
C VAL A 140 13.22 -19.99 -3.73
N ILE A 141 12.49 -20.41 -2.69
CA ILE A 141 12.74 -21.68 -2.01
C ILE A 141 12.83 -22.83 -3.01
N GLY A 142 13.90 -23.62 -2.90
CA GLY A 142 14.14 -24.79 -3.75
C GLY A 142 14.86 -24.50 -5.07
N TYR A 143 15.10 -23.22 -5.41
CA TYR A 143 15.78 -22.83 -6.66
C TYR A 143 17.08 -22.06 -6.38
N ASP A 144 18.07 -22.27 -7.23
CA ASP A 144 19.34 -21.55 -7.16
C ASP A 144 19.15 -20.06 -7.42
N THR A 145 20.05 -19.24 -6.87
CA THR A 145 20.14 -17.82 -7.21
C THR A 145 21.56 -17.58 -7.68
N SER A 146 21.80 -17.73 -8.98
CA SER A 146 23.17 -17.84 -9.49
C SER A 146 23.90 -16.50 -9.51
N CYS A 147 23.17 -15.38 -9.62
CA CYS A 147 23.74 -14.04 -9.83
C CYS A 147 24.75 -13.98 -11.01
N GLY A 148 24.65 -14.92 -11.97
CA GLY A 148 25.58 -15.08 -13.07
C GLY A 148 26.97 -15.60 -12.66
N LEU A 149 27.12 -16.22 -11.49
CA LEU A 149 28.37 -16.79 -10.95
C LEU A 149 28.28 -18.31 -10.73
N ALA A 150 29.22 -19.07 -11.27
CA ALA A 150 29.21 -20.53 -11.18
C ALA A 150 29.33 -21.03 -9.73
N SER A 151 29.98 -20.27 -8.85
CA SER A 151 30.15 -20.56 -7.43
C SER A 151 28.85 -20.50 -6.61
N LEU A 152 27.78 -19.93 -7.17
CA LEU A 152 26.46 -19.83 -6.55
C LEU A 152 25.45 -20.82 -7.13
N CYS A 153 25.85 -21.66 -8.09
CA CYS A 153 25.00 -22.74 -8.61
C CYS A 153 24.96 -23.94 -7.64
N PHE A 154 23.88 -24.73 -7.76
CA PHE A 154 23.58 -25.90 -6.93
C PHE A 154 23.50 -25.59 -5.43
N LYS A 155 23.01 -24.39 -5.11
CA LYS A 155 22.79 -23.87 -3.77
C LYS A 155 21.34 -23.35 -3.71
N PRO A 156 20.34 -24.24 -3.67
CA PRO A 156 18.94 -23.85 -3.69
C PRO A 156 18.62 -23.00 -2.46
N ALA A 157 17.86 -21.92 -2.65
CA ALA A 157 17.50 -21.04 -1.56
C ALA A 157 16.64 -21.77 -0.51
N LYS A 158 16.88 -21.43 0.75
CA LYS A 158 16.13 -21.97 1.91
C LYS A 158 14.98 -21.07 2.33
N GLU A 159 15.00 -19.82 1.90
CA GLU A 159 14.01 -18.80 2.22
C GLU A 159 13.71 -17.96 0.99
N ASN A 160 12.49 -17.45 0.92
CA ASN A 160 12.09 -16.51 -0.12
C ASN A 160 12.61 -15.12 0.24
N THR A 161 13.02 -14.35 -0.76
CA THR A 161 13.19 -12.91 -0.58
C THR A 161 11.86 -12.29 -0.16
N ALA A 162 11.86 -11.26 0.69
CA ALA A 162 10.62 -10.63 1.19
C ALA A 162 9.64 -10.25 0.07
N ILE A 163 10.15 -9.72 -1.05
CA ILE A 163 9.32 -9.37 -2.22
C ILE A 163 8.64 -10.59 -2.85
N VAL A 164 9.30 -11.76 -2.88
CA VAL A 164 8.72 -13.01 -3.40
C VAL A 164 7.52 -13.42 -2.56
N THR A 165 7.66 -13.34 -1.24
CA THR A 165 6.56 -13.61 -0.29
C THR A 165 5.40 -12.64 -0.47
N VAL A 166 5.67 -11.34 -0.64
CA VAL A 166 4.63 -10.32 -0.87
C VAL A 166 3.79 -10.63 -2.11
N LEU A 167 4.43 -11.03 -3.21
CA LEU A 167 3.72 -11.32 -4.45
C LEU A 167 2.89 -12.59 -4.35
N GLN A 168 3.44 -13.63 -3.74
CA GLN A 168 2.72 -14.88 -3.53
C GLN A 168 1.48 -14.66 -2.65
N ASN A 169 1.61 -13.81 -1.62
CA ASN A 169 0.51 -13.38 -0.76
C ASN A 169 -0.51 -12.48 -1.49
N ALA A 170 -0.06 -11.69 -2.46
CA ALA A 170 -0.94 -10.92 -3.34
C ALA A 170 -1.63 -11.79 -4.41
N GLY A 171 -1.32 -13.09 -4.47
CA GLY A 171 -1.92 -14.06 -5.39
C GLY A 171 -1.18 -14.24 -6.72
N ALA A 172 0.01 -13.68 -6.88
CA ALA A 172 0.79 -13.80 -8.12
C ALA A 172 1.28 -15.25 -8.35
N VAL A 173 1.42 -15.62 -9.62
CA VAL A 173 1.99 -16.90 -10.06
C VAL A 173 3.42 -16.68 -10.52
N LEU A 174 4.37 -17.22 -9.77
CA LEU A 174 5.80 -17.17 -10.10
C LEU A 174 6.19 -18.46 -10.82
N TYR A 175 6.87 -18.36 -11.96
CA TYR A 175 7.09 -19.52 -12.84
C TYR A 175 8.50 -19.61 -13.47
N CYS A 176 9.31 -18.54 -13.40
CA CYS A 176 10.69 -18.56 -13.86
C CYS A 176 11.55 -17.48 -13.21
N LYS A 177 12.88 -17.68 -13.28
CA LYS A 177 13.89 -16.64 -13.12
C LYS A 177 14.52 -16.24 -14.45
N THR A 178 15.01 -15.00 -14.56
CA THR A 178 15.53 -14.43 -15.81
C THR A 178 17.01 -14.04 -15.74
N ASN A 179 17.64 -14.08 -16.90
CA ASN A 179 19.09 -13.99 -17.10
C ASN A 179 19.64 -12.57 -16.90
N ILE A 180 20.90 -12.52 -16.49
CA ILE A 180 21.62 -11.33 -15.98
C ILE A 180 23.09 -11.40 -16.41
N PRO A 181 23.86 -10.30 -16.44
CA PRO A 181 25.30 -10.39 -16.66
C PRO A 181 26.03 -10.93 -15.44
N GLN A 182 27.21 -11.50 -15.67
CA GLN A 182 28.12 -11.94 -14.60
C GLN A 182 28.34 -10.78 -13.61
N THR A 183 28.14 -11.02 -12.31
CA THR A 183 28.24 -10.03 -11.20
C THR A 183 27.19 -8.90 -11.22
N MET A 184 26.27 -8.86 -12.18
CA MET A 184 25.33 -7.74 -12.37
C MET A 184 25.97 -6.37 -12.70
N MET A 185 27.30 -6.29 -12.90
CA MET A 185 28.05 -5.04 -13.12
C MET A 185 28.25 -4.68 -14.60
N ALA A 186 27.26 -4.96 -15.44
CA ALA A 186 27.25 -4.61 -16.87
C ALA A 186 25.87 -4.16 -17.35
N PHE A 187 25.85 -3.24 -18.32
CA PHE A 187 24.65 -2.84 -19.08
C PHE A 187 24.42 -3.74 -20.30
N ASP A 188 24.71 -5.01 -20.15
CA ASP A 188 24.47 -6.10 -21.11
C ASP A 188 24.02 -7.32 -20.29
N SER A 189 23.55 -8.41 -20.92
CA SER A 189 23.11 -9.62 -20.21
C SER A 189 23.79 -10.86 -20.77
N VAL A 190 25.03 -11.09 -20.30
CA VAL A 190 25.86 -12.24 -20.66
C VAL A 190 26.63 -12.76 -19.45
N ASN A 191 26.65 -14.07 -19.26
CA ASN A 191 27.47 -14.74 -18.25
C ASN A 191 27.90 -16.14 -18.76
N ASN A 192 28.87 -16.78 -18.10
CA ASN A 192 29.40 -18.06 -18.57
C ASN A 192 28.45 -19.23 -18.32
N ILE A 193 27.50 -19.12 -17.39
CA ILE A 193 26.59 -20.20 -16.99
C ILE A 193 25.47 -20.34 -17.99
N TRP A 194 24.72 -19.28 -18.21
CA TRP A 194 23.51 -19.25 -19.02
C TRP A 194 23.80 -18.78 -20.44
N GLY A 195 24.87 -18.02 -20.66
CA GLY A 195 25.20 -17.44 -21.95
C GLY A 195 24.59 -16.04 -22.13
N ARG A 196 24.51 -15.60 -23.39
CA ARG A 196 24.04 -14.27 -23.79
C ARG A 196 22.53 -14.26 -23.98
N THR A 197 21.87 -13.22 -23.48
CA THR A 197 20.48 -12.90 -23.81
C THR A 197 20.43 -12.00 -25.04
N ILE A 198 19.46 -12.26 -25.92
CA ILE A 198 19.23 -11.54 -27.18
C ILE A 198 18.05 -10.57 -27.04
N ASN A 199 18.11 -9.44 -27.73
CA ASN A 199 16.99 -8.48 -27.78
C ASN A 199 15.91 -8.98 -28.76
N PRO A 200 14.64 -9.06 -28.35
CA PRO A 200 13.57 -9.55 -29.21
C PRO A 200 13.26 -8.67 -30.42
N LEU A 201 13.63 -7.39 -30.39
CA LEU A 201 13.44 -6.45 -31.49
C LEU A 201 14.51 -6.57 -32.58
N SER A 202 15.70 -7.03 -32.21
CA SER A 202 16.83 -7.18 -33.13
C SER A 202 17.87 -8.10 -32.52
N GLN A 203 18.14 -9.23 -33.18
CA GLN A 203 19.16 -10.19 -32.74
C GLN A 203 20.59 -9.61 -32.64
N LYS A 204 20.83 -8.44 -33.24
CA LYS A 204 22.13 -7.76 -33.23
C LYS A 204 22.33 -6.85 -32.01
N LEU A 205 21.25 -6.48 -31.31
CA LEU A 205 21.25 -5.46 -30.27
C LEU A 205 21.20 -6.08 -28.87
N THR A 206 21.81 -5.40 -27.90
CA THR A 206 21.69 -5.83 -26.50
C THR A 206 20.25 -5.61 -25.99
N PRO A 207 19.71 -6.52 -25.15
CA PRO A 207 18.52 -6.23 -24.36
C PRO A 207 18.84 -5.31 -23.17
N GLY A 208 20.09 -4.85 -23.02
CA GLY A 208 20.56 -4.07 -21.89
C GLY A 208 20.90 -4.93 -20.68
N GLY A 209 21.24 -4.27 -19.58
CA GLY A 209 21.60 -4.93 -18.33
C GLY A 209 21.46 -4.02 -17.11
N SER A 210 21.56 -4.55 -15.90
CA SER A 210 21.78 -5.98 -15.61
C SER A 210 20.52 -6.85 -15.65
N SER A 211 19.37 -6.30 -16.02
CA SER A 211 18.07 -7.01 -16.03
C SER A 211 17.57 -7.29 -17.46
N GLY A 212 18.47 -7.66 -18.37
CA GLY A 212 18.13 -7.85 -19.78
C GLY A 212 17.20 -9.04 -20.00
N GLY A 213 17.34 -10.13 -19.24
CA GLY A 213 16.43 -11.29 -19.29
C GLY A 213 14.98 -10.90 -19.00
N GLU A 214 14.73 -10.12 -17.94
CA GLU A 214 13.39 -9.58 -17.63
C GLU A 214 12.84 -8.76 -18.81
N SER A 215 13.62 -7.79 -19.28
CA SER A 215 13.16 -6.87 -20.32
C SER A 215 12.88 -7.59 -21.65
N ALA A 216 13.69 -8.57 -22.02
CA ALA A 216 13.51 -9.38 -23.21
C ALA A 216 12.25 -10.25 -23.10
N LEU A 217 12.04 -10.88 -21.93
CA LEU A 217 10.85 -11.71 -21.68
C LEU A 217 9.56 -10.87 -21.68
N VAL A 218 9.58 -9.69 -21.06
CA VAL A 218 8.44 -8.76 -21.03
C VAL A 218 8.15 -8.21 -22.44
N ALA A 219 9.18 -7.84 -23.20
CA ALA A 219 9.02 -7.29 -24.55
C ALA A 219 8.46 -8.30 -25.57
N ILE A 220 8.73 -9.60 -25.41
CA ILE A 220 8.10 -10.67 -26.20
C ILE A 220 6.77 -11.17 -25.58
N ARG A 221 6.24 -10.46 -24.58
CA ARG A 221 5.00 -10.81 -23.86
C ARG A 221 5.03 -12.19 -23.20
N GLY A 222 6.22 -12.74 -22.94
CA GLY A 222 6.38 -13.95 -22.15
C GLY A 222 6.14 -13.71 -20.65
N SER A 223 6.10 -12.45 -20.22
CA SER A 223 5.68 -11.97 -18.91
C SER A 223 5.00 -10.61 -19.05
N LEU A 224 4.02 -10.27 -18.19
CA LEU A 224 3.42 -8.93 -18.18
C LEU A 224 4.12 -7.98 -17.21
N LEU A 225 4.68 -8.55 -16.16
CA LEU A 225 5.32 -7.85 -15.06
C LEU A 225 6.55 -8.65 -14.61
N GLY A 226 7.70 -8.01 -14.75
CA GLY A 226 8.99 -8.51 -14.32
C GLY A 226 9.49 -7.75 -13.10
N ILE A 227 10.00 -8.48 -12.12
CA ILE A 227 10.49 -7.87 -10.89
C ILE A 227 11.99 -7.85 -10.88
N ILE A 228 12.49 -6.61 -10.78
CA ILE A 228 13.90 -6.34 -10.70
C ILE A 228 14.19 -6.00 -9.25
N HIS A 229 14.98 -6.86 -8.62
CA HIS A 229 15.69 -6.44 -7.42
C HIS A 229 17.17 -6.80 -7.53
N ALA A 230 17.97 -6.29 -6.61
CA ALA A 230 19.29 -6.72 -6.22
C ALA A 230 19.81 -5.73 -5.18
N GLN A 231 20.59 -6.23 -4.23
CA GLN A 231 21.77 -5.51 -3.77
C GLN A 231 22.63 -5.22 -5.00
N GLY A 232 22.33 -4.13 -5.72
CA GLY A 232 22.79 -3.92 -7.09
C GLY A 232 21.77 -3.32 -8.08
N SER A 233 20.46 -3.33 -7.80
CA SER A 233 19.49 -2.93 -8.83
C SER A 233 19.22 -1.43 -8.81
N ASP A 234 19.11 -0.92 -10.04
CA ASP A 234 19.29 0.46 -10.47
C ASP A 234 20.08 1.34 -9.50
N ILE A 235 21.30 0.89 -9.25
CA ILE A 235 22.32 1.80 -8.77
C ILE A 235 22.70 2.71 -9.96
N GLY A 236 23.08 2.12 -11.10
CA GLY A 236 23.54 2.85 -12.29
C GLY A 236 22.58 2.90 -13.49
N GLY A 237 21.45 2.19 -13.45
CA GLY A 237 20.53 2.12 -14.61
C GLY A 237 19.85 0.78 -14.85
N SER A 238 20.04 -0.24 -13.99
CA SER A 238 19.67 -1.64 -14.28
C SER A 238 18.17 -1.95 -14.43
N ILE A 239 17.28 -0.97 -14.21
CA ILE A 239 15.85 -1.05 -14.57
C ILE A 239 15.60 -0.26 -15.85
N ARG A 240 16.13 0.96 -15.90
CA ARG A 240 15.90 1.93 -16.98
C ARG A 240 16.58 1.54 -18.30
N VAL A 241 17.82 1.05 -18.26
CA VAL A 241 18.60 0.70 -19.47
C VAL A 241 18.00 -0.52 -20.18
N PRO A 242 17.67 -1.65 -19.53
CA PRO A 242 16.98 -2.74 -20.20
C PRO A 242 15.62 -2.34 -20.78
N ALA A 243 14.87 -1.52 -20.04
CA ALA A 243 13.59 -0.99 -20.50
C ALA A 243 13.74 -0.11 -21.76
N MET A 244 14.76 0.75 -21.80
CA MET A 244 15.13 1.52 -22.99
C MET A 244 15.51 0.61 -24.15
N CYS A 245 16.28 -0.45 -23.91
CA CYS A 245 16.75 -1.34 -24.97
C CYS A 245 15.63 -2.14 -25.65
N THR A 246 14.59 -2.48 -24.90
CA THR A 246 13.53 -3.39 -25.35
C THR A 246 12.17 -2.71 -25.56
N GLY A 247 12.07 -1.41 -25.28
CA GLY A 247 10.83 -0.65 -25.45
C GLY A 247 9.74 -0.95 -24.43
N THR A 248 10.12 -1.29 -23.19
CA THR A 248 9.18 -1.57 -22.09
C THR A 248 9.14 -0.41 -21.09
N TYR A 249 8.16 -0.39 -20.18
CA TYR A 249 8.14 0.56 -19.06
C TYR A 249 9.00 0.04 -17.92
N GLY A 250 9.84 0.90 -17.35
CA GLY A 250 10.64 0.59 -16.17
C GLY A 250 10.58 1.73 -15.16
N VAL A 251 10.21 1.43 -13.92
CA VAL A 251 10.11 2.44 -12.86
C VAL A 251 11.16 2.15 -11.80
N LYS A 252 11.99 3.16 -11.50
CA LYS A 252 12.95 3.13 -10.40
C LYS A 252 12.48 3.99 -9.22
N PRO A 253 11.77 3.42 -8.24
CA PRO A 253 11.44 4.04 -6.97
C PRO A 253 12.62 4.68 -6.23
N THR A 254 12.29 5.44 -5.22
CA THR A 254 13.20 5.91 -4.19
C THR A 254 13.78 4.72 -3.44
N SER A 255 15.10 4.73 -3.23
CA SER A 255 15.79 3.69 -2.46
C SER A 255 15.18 3.56 -1.06
N GLY A 256 14.95 2.32 -0.63
CA GLY A 256 14.27 2.02 0.63
C GLY A 256 12.74 1.98 0.55
N ARG A 257 12.09 2.39 -0.55
CA ARG A 257 10.62 2.27 -0.70
C ARG A 257 10.15 0.81 -0.87
N LEU A 258 11.07 -0.08 -1.26
CA LEU A 258 10.86 -1.51 -1.38
C LEU A 258 11.97 -2.23 -0.59
N ALA A 259 11.65 -3.39 0.00
CA ALA A 259 12.59 -4.14 0.84
C ALA A 259 13.91 -4.47 0.15
N THR A 260 15.01 -4.30 0.89
CA THR A 260 16.38 -4.49 0.39
C THR A 260 17.08 -5.73 0.94
N ASN A 261 16.55 -6.35 1.99
CA ASN A 261 17.19 -7.49 2.61
C ASN A 261 16.63 -8.80 2.07
N VAL A 262 17.49 -9.82 2.06
CA VAL A 262 17.29 -11.16 1.49
C VAL A 262 17.54 -11.29 -0.03
N GLY A 263 18.65 -10.74 -0.54
CA GLY A 263 19.38 -11.38 -1.67
C GLY A 263 20.32 -12.46 -1.13
N PRO A 264 20.85 -13.39 -1.94
CA PRO A 264 21.64 -14.53 -1.45
C PRO A 264 22.80 -14.02 -0.60
N GLY A 265 22.82 -14.40 0.69
CA GLY A 265 23.80 -13.93 1.67
C GLY A 265 25.27 -14.19 1.31
N GLU A 266 25.52 -14.94 0.23
CA GLU A 266 26.83 -15.22 -0.33
C GLU A 266 27.25 -14.27 -1.48
N PHE A 267 26.33 -13.55 -2.15
CA PHE A 267 26.69 -12.64 -3.25
C PHE A 267 27.24 -11.30 -2.76
N GLY A 268 26.59 -10.71 -1.75
CA GLY A 268 27.02 -9.47 -1.11
C GLY A 268 27.91 -9.73 0.09
N THR A 269 28.77 -8.78 0.43
CA THR A 269 29.53 -8.82 1.69
C THR A 269 28.58 -8.55 2.87
N PRO A 270 28.47 -9.44 3.87
CA PRO A 270 27.62 -9.20 5.04
C PRO A 270 27.93 -7.86 5.71
N GLY A 271 26.89 -7.10 6.07
CA GLY A 271 27.04 -5.79 6.72
C GLY A 271 27.41 -4.63 5.78
N SER A 272 27.62 -4.87 4.49
CA SER A 272 27.84 -3.79 3.50
C SER A 272 26.57 -3.01 3.14
N GLY A 273 25.40 -3.47 3.60
CA GLY A 273 24.11 -2.85 3.34
C GLY A 273 24.05 -1.41 3.87
N GLY A 274 23.79 -0.47 2.96
CA GLY A 274 23.68 0.97 3.28
C GLY A 274 24.99 1.75 3.23
N VAL A 275 26.13 1.11 2.94
CA VAL A 275 27.42 1.80 2.73
C VAL A 275 27.54 2.25 1.27
N GLY A 276 27.71 3.55 1.03
CA GLY A 276 27.86 4.12 -0.31
C GLY A 276 26.53 4.52 -0.95
N VAL A 277 26.27 4.04 -2.17
CA VAL A 277 25.05 4.36 -2.94
C VAL A 277 23.94 3.36 -2.61
N SER A 278 22.77 3.88 -2.22
CA SER A 278 21.60 3.05 -1.89
C SER A 278 20.95 2.45 -3.14
N VAL A 279 20.72 1.14 -3.12
CA VAL A 279 20.09 0.37 -4.19
C VAL A 279 18.59 0.65 -4.27
N SER A 280 17.99 0.49 -5.45
CA SER A 280 16.55 0.63 -5.65
C SER A 280 15.97 -0.55 -6.44
N HIS A 281 14.78 -0.97 -6.06
CA HIS A 281 14.06 -2.09 -6.66
C HIS A 281 12.89 -1.54 -7.46
N GLY A 282 12.36 -2.27 -8.43
CA GLY A 282 11.20 -1.78 -9.17
C GLY A 282 10.73 -2.71 -10.29
N PRO A 283 9.59 -2.38 -10.91
CA PRO A 283 9.02 -3.18 -11.99
C PRO A 283 9.62 -2.81 -13.36
N ILE A 284 9.73 -3.83 -14.23
CA ILE A 284 9.59 -3.65 -15.69
C ILE A 284 8.25 -4.26 -16.10
N ALA A 285 7.47 -3.55 -16.90
CA ALA A 285 6.16 -4.03 -17.34
C ALA A 285 5.83 -3.58 -18.77
N THR A 286 4.78 -4.19 -19.30
CA THR A 286 4.21 -3.84 -20.63
C THR A 286 3.36 -2.57 -20.59
N SER A 287 2.88 -2.15 -19.42
CA SER A 287 2.09 -0.92 -19.24
C SER A 287 2.50 -0.15 -17.98
N LEU A 288 2.31 1.17 -18.00
CA LEU A 288 2.56 2.03 -16.83
C LEU A 288 1.64 1.68 -15.66
N ARG A 289 0.38 1.30 -15.96
CA ARG A 289 -0.62 0.88 -14.97
C ARG A 289 -0.24 -0.42 -14.27
N SER A 290 0.46 -1.32 -14.96
CA SER A 290 1.05 -2.53 -14.36
C SER A 290 2.20 -2.19 -13.40
N CYS A 291 3.02 -1.18 -13.73
CA CYS A 291 4.04 -0.67 -12.80
C CYS A 291 3.40 -0.05 -11.55
N GLU A 292 2.33 0.71 -11.71
CA GLU A 292 1.57 1.30 -10.60
C GLU A 292 0.98 0.22 -9.69
N LEU A 293 0.30 -0.77 -10.27
CA LEU A 293 -0.27 -1.90 -9.53
C LEU A 293 0.80 -2.58 -8.68
N PHE A 294 1.96 -2.88 -9.26
CA PHE A 294 3.08 -3.47 -8.53
C PHE A 294 3.52 -2.60 -7.34
N LEU A 295 3.77 -1.30 -7.57
CA LEU A 295 4.25 -0.41 -6.51
C LEU A 295 3.23 -0.26 -5.37
N LYS A 296 1.94 -0.24 -5.71
CA LYS A 296 0.85 -0.24 -4.74
C LYS A 296 0.80 -1.54 -3.93
N VAL A 297 0.86 -2.71 -4.58
CA VAL A 297 0.88 -4.02 -3.90
C VAL A 297 2.00 -4.08 -2.87
N VAL A 298 3.20 -3.61 -3.22
CA VAL A 298 4.33 -3.68 -2.29
C VAL A 298 4.23 -2.65 -1.16
N ALA A 299 3.73 -1.45 -1.44
CA ALA A 299 3.48 -0.46 -0.41
C ALA A 299 2.42 -0.97 0.60
N ASP A 300 1.36 -1.61 0.12
CA ASP A 300 0.28 -2.18 0.95
C ASP A 300 0.74 -3.38 1.79
N ALA A 301 1.84 -4.03 1.40
CA ALA A 301 2.46 -5.11 2.16
C ALA A 301 3.26 -4.64 3.39
N LYS A 302 3.44 -3.33 3.57
CA LYS A 302 4.03 -2.70 4.77
C LYS A 302 5.37 -3.29 5.21
N LEU A 303 6.27 -3.55 4.25
CA LEU A 303 7.58 -4.16 4.53
C LEU A 303 8.44 -3.36 5.54
N TRP A 304 8.13 -2.09 5.82
CA TRP A 304 8.76 -1.34 6.92
C TRP A 304 8.48 -1.91 8.32
N GLU A 305 7.50 -2.81 8.49
CA GLU A 305 7.24 -3.50 9.75
C GLU A 305 8.14 -4.73 9.96
N THR A 306 8.71 -5.27 8.88
CA THR A 306 9.49 -6.51 8.89
C THR A 306 10.93 -6.35 8.43
N GLU A 307 11.25 -5.30 7.65
CA GLU A 307 12.53 -5.12 6.96
C GLU A 307 13.27 -3.87 7.44
N THR A 308 14.56 -4.01 7.74
CA THR A 308 15.36 -3.01 8.46
C THR A 308 15.69 -1.73 7.67
N TYR A 309 15.67 -1.79 6.34
CA TYR A 309 16.06 -0.68 5.46
C TYR A 309 14.88 -0.13 4.65
N THR A 310 13.67 -0.62 4.92
CA THR A 310 12.45 -0.14 4.26
C THR A 310 11.94 1.09 5.00
N ILE A 311 11.71 2.16 4.27
CA ILE A 311 11.16 3.40 4.82
C ILE A 311 9.63 3.32 4.90
N PHE A 312 9.06 3.95 5.93
CA PHE A 312 7.62 4.13 6.02
C PHE A 312 7.12 5.01 4.87
N SER A 313 6.39 4.40 3.93
CA SER A 313 5.89 5.08 2.73
C SER A 313 4.63 4.38 2.20
N PRO A 314 3.45 4.58 2.83
CA PRO A 314 2.19 4.03 2.31
C PRO A 314 1.85 4.62 0.94
N TRP A 315 1.10 3.86 0.13
CA TRP A 315 0.62 4.35 -1.15
C TRP A 315 -0.37 5.50 -0.96
N ARG A 316 -0.16 6.62 -1.65
CA ARG A 316 -1.05 7.78 -1.61
C ARG A 316 -1.98 7.75 -2.81
N ASN A 317 -3.28 7.70 -2.56
CA ASN A 317 -4.25 7.96 -3.61
C ASN A 317 -4.24 9.46 -3.91
N ILE A 318 -3.55 9.84 -4.99
CA ILE A 318 -3.53 11.21 -5.48
C ILE A 318 -4.67 11.41 -6.48
N GLU A 319 -5.37 12.53 -6.36
CA GLU A 319 -6.34 12.93 -7.38
C GLU A 319 -5.57 13.34 -8.65
N PRO A 320 -5.99 12.89 -9.85
CA PRO A 320 -5.37 13.32 -11.11
C PRO A 320 -5.34 14.84 -11.19
N LYS A 321 -4.16 15.41 -11.42
CA LYS A 321 -3.99 16.85 -11.60
C LYS A 321 -4.63 17.27 -12.91
N VAL A 322 -5.84 17.79 -12.83
CA VAL A 322 -6.53 18.49 -13.95
C VAL A 322 -5.85 19.83 -14.31
N ARG A 323 -4.59 20.04 -13.91
CA ARG A 323 -3.86 21.30 -14.11
C ARG A 323 -2.71 21.14 -15.09
N GLN A 324 -2.36 22.26 -15.70
CA GLN A 324 -1.12 22.42 -16.46
C GLN A 324 0.11 22.01 -15.62
N MET A 325 0.78 20.92 -16.03
CA MET A 325 2.06 20.50 -15.46
C MET A 325 3.23 21.32 -16.00
N ARG A 326 4.32 21.39 -15.22
CA ARG A 326 5.58 22.01 -15.62
C ARG A 326 6.72 21.01 -15.66
N PHE A 327 7.38 20.94 -16.81
CA PHE A 327 8.51 20.08 -17.05
C PHE A 327 9.80 20.89 -17.22
N LEU A 328 10.89 20.37 -16.68
CA LEU A 328 12.24 20.81 -17.02
C LEU A 328 12.86 19.77 -17.96
N VAL A 329 13.31 20.19 -19.14
CA VAL A 329 14.03 19.32 -20.07
C VAL A 329 15.54 19.58 -19.93
N LEU A 330 16.29 18.53 -19.62
CA LEU A 330 17.75 18.53 -19.58
C LEU A 330 18.28 17.79 -20.82
N PRO A 331 18.77 18.52 -21.85
CA PRO A 331 19.25 17.92 -23.10
C PRO A 331 20.63 17.27 -22.97
N THR A 332 21.38 17.57 -21.91
CA THR A 332 22.73 17.05 -21.69
C THR A 332 23.01 16.88 -20.20
N ASP A 333 23.82 15.88 -19.85
CA ASP A 333 24.34 15.65 -18.51
C ASP A 333 25.75 16.23 -18.28
N LEU A 334 26.29 16.90 -19.31
CA LEU A 334 27.66 17.43 -19.36
C LEU A 334 28.77 16.36 -19.33
N VAL A 335 28.42 15.08 -19.44
CA VAL A 335 29.35 13.95 -19.51
C VAL A 335 29.43 13.45 -20.95
N GLN A 336 28.28 13.13 -21.56
CA GLN A 336 28.23 12.62 -22.93
C GLN A 336 27.18 13.35 -23.76
N THR A 337 27.56 13.77 -24.97
CA THR A 337 26.61 14.41 -25.89
C THR A 337 25.70 13.34 -26.50
N PRO A 338 24.36 13.43 -26.34
CA PRO A 338 23.46 12.46 -26.95
C PRO A 338 23.61 12.38 -28.46
N LEU A 339 23.37 11.22 -29.04
CA LEU A 339 23.35 11.01 -30.49
C LEU A 339 22.13 11.71 -31.11
N PRO A 340 22.18 12.05 -32.43
CA PRO A 340 21.13 12.81 -33.09
C PRO A 340 19.69 12.29 -32.86
N PRO A 341 19.41 10.96 -32.88
CA PRO A 341 18.07 10.45 -32.60
C PRO A 341 17.55 10.78 -31.20
N ILE A 342 18.44 10.76 -30.19
CA ILE A 342 18.08 11.06 -28.80
C ILE A 342 17.88 12.56 -28.60
N GLN A 343 18.72 13.40 -29.22
CA GLN A 343 18.51 14.85 -29.22
C GLN A 343 17.17 15.23 -29.86
N ARG A 344 16.84 14.58 -30.98
CA ARG A 344 15.57 14.77 -31.67
C ARG A 344 14.39 14.36 -30.80
N LEU A 345 14.47 13.19 -30.15
CA LEU A 345 13.45 12.71 -29.22
C LEU A 345 13.14 13.71 -28.09
N LEU A 346 14.17 14.28 -27.47
CA LEU A 346 13.99 15.28 -26.40
C LEU A 346 13.33 16.56 -26.91
N LYS A 347 13.74 17.05 -28.09
CA LYS A 347 13.15 18.24 -28.72
C LYS A 347 11.69 18.02 -29.12
N GLU A 348 11.39 16.89 -29.75
CA GLU A 348 10.03 16.51 -30.14
C GLU A 348 9.13 16.36 -28.90
N THR A 349 9.61 15.70 -27.84
CA THR A 349 8.87 15.56 -26.58
C THR A 349 8.56 16.92 -25.95
N ALA A 350 9.54 17.82 -25.91
CA ALA A 350 9.34 19.18 -25.40
C ALA A 350 8.27 19.94 -26.20
N ALA A 351 8.34 19.87 -27.53
CA ALA A 351 7.37 20.53 -28.41
C ALA A 351 5.95 19.94 -28.26
N GLN A 352 5.82 18.62 -28.13
CA GLN A 352 4.52 17.96 -27.94
C GLN A 352 3.88 18.26 -26.58
N LEU A 353 4.69 18.38 -25.53
CA LEU A 353 4.19 18.81 -24.22
C LEU A 353 3.72 20.27 -24.27
N GLN A 354 4.47 21.15 -24.94
CA GLN A 354 4.08 22.55 -25.13
C GLN A 354 2.79 22.70 -25.96
N SER A 355 2.64 21.92 -27.04
CA SER A 355 1.45 21.96 -27.91
C SER A 355 0.17 21.56 -27.19
N ARG A 356 0.27 20.72 -26.16
CA ARG A 356 -0.84 20.31 -25.29
C ARG A 356 -1.09 21.26 -24.11
N GLY A 357 -0.41 22.40 -24.10
CA GLY A 357 -0.58 23.40 -23.08
C GLY A 357 0.13 23.06 -21.78
N HIS A 358 1.14 22.20 -21.74
CA HIS A 358 2.05 22.09 -20.59
C HIS A 358 3.15 23.16 -20.63
N LYS A 359 3.69 23.54 -19.48
CA LYS A 359 4.85 24.44 -19.42
C LYS A 359 6.12 23.62 -19.52
N VAL A 360 7.02 23.97 -20.43
CA VAL A 360 8.28 23.26 -20.61
C VAL A 360 9.41 24.28 -20.67
N ASP A 361 10.32 24.17 -19.72
CA ASP A 361 11.56 24.94 -19.67
C ASP A 361 12.70 24.03 -20.13
N VAL A 362 13.45 24.44 -21.16
CA VAL A 362 14.61 23.69 -21.66
C VAL A 362 15.88 24.36 -21.13
N MET A 363 16.71 23.61 -20.40
CA MET A 363 17.96 24.11 -19.83
C MET A 363 19.14 23.60 -20.66
N GLU A 364 19.46 24.31 -21.74
CA GLU A 364 20.55 23.96 -22.67
C GLU A 364 21.92 23.91 -22.00
N ASN A 365 22.15 24.78 -21.02
CA ASN A 365 23.39 24.86 -20.25
C ASN A 365 23.13 24.52 -18.78
N PRO A 366 23.04 23.22 -18.42
CA PRO A 366 22.81 22.84 -17.04
C PRO A 366 24.05 23.10 -16.16
N PRO A 367 23.90 23.08 -14.82
CA PRO A 367 25.01 23.38 -13.93
C PRO A 367 26.15 22.34 -13.98
N ALA A 368 27.39 22.81 -13.87
CA ALA A 368 28.60 21.98 -13.98
C ALA A 368 28.67 20.81 -12.99
N PHE A 369 27.99 20.91 -11.82
CA PHE A 369 28.00 19.86 -10.80
C PHE A 369 27.44 18.51 -11.32
N LEU A 370 26.61 18.51 -12.37
CA LEU A 370 26.09 17.28 -12.98
C LEU A 370 27.23 16.38 -13.51
N LYS A 371 28.25 16.99 -14.13
CA LYS A 371 29.43 16.28 -14.62
C LYS A 371 30.24 15.67 -13.48
N ASP A 372 30.49 16.45 -12.43
CA ASP A 372 31.31 16.02 -11.29
C ASP A 372 30.64 14.92 -10.46
N ASN A 373 29.30 14.95 -10.40
CA ASN A 373 28.50 13.96 -9.70
C ASN A 373 28.75 12.53 -10.23
N PHE A 374 28.95 12.35 -11.55
CA PHE A 374 29.18 11.02 -12.12
C PHE A 374 30.48 10.37 -11.62
N LYS A 375 31.58 11.14 -11.59
CA LYS A 375 32.87 10.68 -11.07
C LYS A 375 32.76 10.35 -9.59
N HIS A 376 32.10 11.21 -8.83
CA HIS A 376 31.91 11.02 -7.39
C HIS A 376 31.07 9.78 -7.06
N TYR A 377 29.96 9.62 -7.78
CA TYR A 377 29.08 8.45 -7.67
C TYR A 377 29.84 7.13 -7.90
N ARG A 378 30.74 7.07 -8.90
CA ARG A 378 31.60 5.89 -9.13
C ARG A 378 32.53 5.58 -7.96
N MET A 379 33.02 6.59 -7.25
CA MET A 379 33.85 6.39 -6.06
C MET A 379 33.03 5.81 -4.91
N LEU A 380 31.82 6.34 -4.66
CA LEU A 380 30.92 5.82 -3.62
C LEU A 380 30.49 4.38 -3.87
N MET A 381 30.39 3.97 -5.13
CA MET A 381 30.13 2.57 -5.49
C MET A 381 31.20 1.59 -5.04
N GLY A 382 32.45 2.05 -4.99
CA GLY A 382 33.58 1.23 -4.53
C GLY A 382 33.82 1.29 -3.01
N ALA A 383 33.06 2.10 -2.27
CA ALA A 383 33.38 2.45 -0.88
C ALA A 383 33.47 1.23 0.05
N ALA A 384 32.66 0.21 -0.17
CA ALA A 384 32.61 -1.00 0.66
C ALA A 384 33.63 -2.08 0.26
N GLY A 385 34.46 -1.87 -0.77
CA GLY A 385 35.45 -2.88 -1.21
C GLY A 385 34.84 -4.16 -1.80
N THR A 386 33.55 -4.19 -2.09
CA THR A 386 32.77 -5.39 -2.51
C THR A 386 33.29 -6.05 -3.78
N GLY A 387 34.05 -5.33 -4.61
CA GLY A 387 34.74 -5.89 -5.77
C GLY A 387 35.69 -7.04 -5.41
N GLY A 388 36.33 -7.01 -4.23
CA GLY A 388 37.21 -8.10 -3.79
C GLY A 388 36.46 -9.43 -3.58
N HIS A 389 35.34 -9.39 -2.86
CA HIS A 389 34.49 -10.56 -2.61
C HIS A 389 33.95 -11.17 -3.90
N LEU A 390 33.55 -10.34 -4.87
CA LEU A 390 33.11 -10.82 -6.19
C LEU A 390 34.25 -11.50 -6.96
N VAL A 391 35.48 -10.99 -6.86
CA VAL A 391 36.66 -11.65 -7.45
C VAL A 391 36.92 -13.01 -6.79
N ASP A 392 36.84 -13.10 -5.46
CA ASP A 392 36.99 -14.36 -4.73
C ASP A 392 35.98 -15.42 -5.19
N LEU A 393 34.71 -15.03 -5.37
CA LEU A 393 33.66 -15.92 -5.87
C LEU A 393 33.93 -16.42 -7.29
N ILE A 394 34.45 -15.57 -8.17
CA ILE A 394 34.81 -15.93 -9.55
C ILE A 394 36.00 -16.91 -9.55
N GLU A 395 37.06 -16.58 -8.83
CA GLU A 395 38.29 -17.38 -8.75
C GLU A 395 38.05 -18.75 -8.11
N SER A 396 37.11 -18.86 -7.16
CA SER A 396 36.80 -20.12 -6.46
C SER A 396 36.40 -21.30 -7.36
N THR A 397 35.91 -21.02 -8.59
CA THR A 397 35.53 -22.04 -9.58
C THR A 397 36.40 -22.03 -10.84
N GLY A 398 37.40 -21.14 -10.88
CA GLY A 398 38.22 -20.89 -12.08
C GLY A 398 37.43 -20.30 -13.24
N GLU A 399 36.31 -19.62 -12.98
CA GLU A 399 35.48 -18.98 -14.01
C GLU A 399 36.18 -17.73 -14.57
N PRO A 400 36.23 -17.51 -15.89
CA PRO A 400 36.80 -16.28 -16.46
C PRO A 400 35.84 -15.09 -16.33
N MET A 401 36.38 -13.88 -16.20
CA MET A 401 35.59 -12.66 -16.28
C MET A 401 35.14 -12.39 -17.72
N ILE A 402 33.86 -12.04 -17.90
CA ILE A 402 33.35 -11.53 -19.18
C ILE A 402 33.98 -10.19 -19.54
N LYS A 403 34.17 -9.91 -20.84
CA LYS A 403 34.79 -8.66 -21.32
C LYS A 403 34.23 -7.38 -20.66
N PRO A 404 32.90 -7.20 -20.50
CA PRO A 404 32.34 -5.96 -19.97
C PRO A 404 32.70 -5.63 -18.51
N ILE A 405 33.15 -6.61 -17.72
CA ILE A 405 33.47 -6.43 -16.29
C ILE A 405 34.98 -6.34 -16.01
N ILE A 406 35.83 -6.70 -17.00
CA ILE A 406 37.29 -6.60 -16.88
C ILE A 406 37.67 -5.14 -16.55
N GLY A 407 38.41 -4.94 -15.47
CA GLY A 407 38.83 -3.63 -14.97
C GLY A 407 37.77 -2.86 -14.16
N LYS A 408 36.48 -3.21 -14.27
CA LYS A 408 35.38 -2.66 -13.45
C LYS A 408 35.25 -3.40 -12.12
N VAL A 409 35.26 -4.73 -12.15
CA VAL A 409 35.28 -5.58 -10.97
C VAL A 409 36.74 -5.91 -10.68
N ARG A 410 37.24 -5.45 -9.54
CA ARG A 410 38.63 -5.66 -9.10
C ARG A 410 38.71 -5.69 -7.59
N ARG A 411 39.76 -6.32 -7.07
CA ARG A 411 40.13 -6.20 -5.65
C ARG A 411 40.49 -4.74 -5.36
N GLN A 412 39.84 -4.18 -4.36
CA GLN A 412 40.08 -2.82 -3.90
C GLN A 412 39.83 -2.78 -2.40
N ASP A 413 40.67 -2.05 -1.67
CA ASP A 413 40.49 -1.88 -0.24
C ASP A 413 39.25 -1.02 0.04
N PRO A 414 38.47 -1.36 1.09
CA PRO A 414 37.36 -0.52 1.52
C PRO A 414 37.87 0.86 1.94
N MET A 415 37.06 1.90 1.72
CA MET A 415 37.37 3.24 2.21
C MET A 415 37.39 3.24 3.74
N ASN A 416 38.34 3.98 4.33
CA ASN A 416 38.30 4.22 5.76
C ASN A 416 37.14 5.19 6.12
N LEU A 417 36.81 5.29 7.41
CA LEU A 417 35.65 6.10 7.86
C LEU A 417 35.79 7.59 7.53
N GLU A 418 37.01 8.13 7.62
CA GLU A 418 37.27 9.54 7.33
C GLU A 418 37.03 9.85 5.85
N GLN A 419 37.61 9.05 4.95
CA GLN A 419 37.39 9.12 3.51
C GLN A 419 35.89 8.96 3.17
N LEU A 420 35.20 8.03 3.83
CA LEU A 420 33.77 7.84 3.62
C LEU A 420 32.97 9.09 4.01
N PHE A 421 33.23 9.68 5.17
CA PHE A 421 32.54 10.90 5.61
C PHE A 421 32.80 12.09 4.70
N GLU A 422 34.04 12.29 4.24
CA GLU A 422 34.37 13.31 3.25
C GLU A 422 33.55 13.12 1.96
N ARG A 423 33.45 11.87 1.48
CA ARG A 423 32.66 11.59 0.27
C ARG A 423 31.17 11.79 0.50
N LEU A 424 30.63 11.39 1.64
CA LEU A 424 29.23 11.63 1.97
C LEU A 424 28.89 13.12 2.06
N ALA A 425 29.79 13.97 2.58
CA ALA A 425 29.61 15.42 2.60
C ALA A 425 29.55 16.02 1.18
N VAL A 426 30.38 15.52 0.27
CA VAL A 426 30.35 15.91 -1.15
C VAL A 426 29.03 15.48 -1.80
N ARG A 427 28.56 14.25 -1.55
CA ARG A 427 27.25 13.77 -1.99
C ARG A 427 26.13 14.69 -1.52
N ASP A 428 26.13 15.08 -0.25
CA ASP A 428 25.09 15.94 0.31
C ASP A 428 25.08 17.32 -0.36
N THR A 429 26.26 17.84 -0.73
CA THR A 429 26.38 19.07 -1.53
C THR A 429 25.75 18.90 -2.92
N PHE A 430 25.99 17.78 -3.60
CA PHE A 430 25.34 17.47 -4.88
C PHE A 430 23.82 17.36 -4.75
N VAL A 431 23.33 16.70 -3.69
CA VAL A 431 21.88 16.59 -3.43
C VAL A 431 21.28 17.97 -3.20
N MET A 432 21.91 18.83 -2.39
CA MET A 432 21.45 20.21 -2.17
C MET A 432 21.40 21.02 -3.47
N ASN A 433 22.38 20.85 -4.36
CA ASN A 433 22.39 21.52 -5.67
C ASN A 433 21.33 20.95 -6.62
N ALA A 434 21.13 19.64 -6.64
CA ALA A 434 20.06 18.99 -7.41
C ALA A 434 18.67 19.42 -6.94
N LEU A 435 18.48 19.68 -5.64
CA LEU A 435 17.22 20.21 -5.11
C LEU A 435 16.87 21.59 -5.68
N LYS A 436 17.87 22.41 -6.03
CA LYS A 436 17.65 23.73 -6.65
C LYS A 436 17.12 23.61 -8.08
N LEU A 437 17.42 22.51 -8.79
CA LEU A 437 16.93 22.27 -10.16
C LEU A 437 15.40 22.11 -10.22
N TRP A 438 14.75 21.80 -9.10
CA TRP A 438 13.29 21.65 -9.03
C TRP A 438 12.54 22.98 -9.04
N LYS A 439 13.24 24.11 -9.05
CA LYS A 439 12.65 25.45 -9.11
C LYS A 439 12.97 26.11 -10.46
N SER A 440 11.98 26.71 -11.09
CA SER A 440 12.16 27.57 -12.26
C SER A 440 12.87 28.88 -11.88
N ALA A 441 13.32 29.65 -12.88
CA ALA A 441 13.88 30.99 -12.66
C ALA A 441 12.89 31.94 -11.95
N SER A 442 11.58 31.71 -12.11
CA SER A 442 10.51 32.43 -11.42
C SER A 442 10.15 31.87 -10.03
N GLY A 443 10.89 30.89 -9.53
CA GLY A 443 10.68 30.27 -8.20
C GLY A 443 9.54 29.26 -8.10
N GLN A 444 8.93 28.90 -9.23
CA GLN A 444 7.83 27.92 -9.28
C GLN A 444 8.39 26.50 -9.39
N ASP A 445 7.69 25.52 -8.80
CA ASP A 445 8.14 24.13 -8.82
C ASP A 445 7.92 23.47 -10.19
N TYR A 446 8.92 22.68 -10.63
CA TYR A 446 8.75 21.67 -11.66
C TYR A 446 8.03 20.45 -11.07
N ASP A 447 7.14 19.86 -11.87
CA ASP A 447 6.45 18.61 -11.57
C ASP A 447 7.34 17.40 -11.88
N ALA A 448 8.06 17.45 -13.00
CA ALA A 448 9.02 16.41 -13.39
C ALA A 448 10.18 16.98 -14.23
N ILE A 449 11.30 16.24 -14.26
CA ILE A 449 12.45 16.53 -15.11
C ILE A 449 12.54 15.45 -16.20
N ILE A 450 12.72 15.85 -17.46
CA ILE A 450 12.87 14.96 -18.61
C ILE A 450 14.33 15.01 -19.06
N THR A 451 14.94 13.83 -19.25
CA THR A 451 16.32 13.67 -19.72
C THR A 451 16.45 12.39 -20.56
N ALA A 452 17.57 12.21 -21.25
CA ALA A 452 17.89 10.95 -21.90
C ALA A 452 18.13 9.83 -20.87
N VAL A 453 17.72 8.59 -21.19
CA VAL A 453 18.10 7.40 -20.41
C VAL A 453 19.58 7.07 -20.62
N ALA A 454 20.01 7.12 -21.88
CA ALA A 454 21.40 7.00 -22.31
C ALA A 454 21.63 7.95 -23.49
N ALA A 455 22.89 8.29 -23.75
CA ALA A 455 23.27 9.14 -24.87
C ALA A 455 23.09 8.47 -26.25
N HIS A 456 22.67 7.21 -26.32
CA HIS A 456 22.60 6.44 -27.55
C HIS A 456 21.39 5.49 -27.60
N PRO A 457 20.93 5.09 -28.81
CA PRO A 457 20.03 3.94 -28.99
C PRO A 457 20.69 2.62 -28.52
N PRO A 458 19.95 1.50 -28.49
CA PRO A 458 20.47 0.24 -27.94
C PRO A 458 21.76 -0.21 -28.68
N PRO A 459 22.89 -0.43 -27.98
CA PRO A 459 24.12 -0.79 -28.67
C PRO A 459 24.08 -2.20 -29.24
N ARG A 460 24.92 -2.49 -30.24
CA ARG A 460 25.12 -3.86 -30.75
C ARG A 460 25.78 -4.74 -29.68
N HIS A 461 25.60 -6.05 -29.76
CA HIS A 461 26.34 -6.97 -28.90
C HIS A 461 27.85 -6.75 -28.99
N ASP A 462 28.53 -6.85 -27.85
CA ASP A 462 29.99 -6.70 -27.72
C ASP A 462 30.56 -5.37 -28.25
N THR A 463 29.72 -4.37 -28.55
CA THR A 463 30.21 -3.00 -28.76
C THR A 463 30.60 -2.40 -27.41
N ASN A 464 31.90 -2.37 -27.14
CA ASN A 464 32.47 -1.61 -26.05
C ASN A 464 32.26 -0.13 -26.33
N VAL A 465 31.30 0.50 -25.66
CA VAL A 465 31.48 1.90 -25.24
C VAL A 465 32.67 1.85 -24.28
N THR A 466 33.86 2.26 -24.74
CA THR A 466 35.10 2.07 -23.98
C THR A 466 35.14 2.98 -22.76
N ARG A 467 36.14 2.78 -21.90
CA ARG A 467 36.39 3.67 -20.77
C ARG A 467 36.73 5.09 -21.23
N GLU A 468 37.35 5.25 -22.39
CA GLU A 468 37.59 6.56 -23.01
C GLU A 468 36.29 7.25 -23.49
N ASP A 469 35.28 6.50 -23.93
CA ASP A 469 33.98 7.04 -24.37
C ASP A 469 33.17 7.72 -23.27
N LEU A 470 33.39 7.31 -22.01
CA LEU A 470 32.64 7.77 -20.84
C LEU A 470 33.37 8.85 -20.03
N GLU A 471 34.64 9.13 -20.34
CA GLU A 471 35.52 10.01 -19.55
C GLU A 471 36.01 11.26 -20.31
N ALA A 472 35.59 11.44 -21.57
CA ALA A 472 36.00 12.59 -22.38
C ALA A 472 35.35 13.92 -21.90
N PRO A 473 36.12 15.03 -21.80
CA PRO A 473 35.56 16.35 -21.53
C PRO A 473 34.65 16.84 -22.66
N LEU A 474 33.57 17.55 -22.29
CA LEU A 474 32.70 18.29 -23.21
C LEU A 474 33.47 19.12 -24.25
N GLY A 475 33.06 19.00 -25.50
CA GLY A 475 33.60 19.79 -26.62
C GLY A 475 34.77 19.14 -27.35
N VAL A 476 35.14 17.91 -27.01
CA VAL A 476 36.16 17.14 -27.73
C VAL A 476 35.52 15.88 -28.31
N ASP A 477 35.64 15.71 -29.63
CA ASP A 477 35.44 14.43 -30.32
C ASP A 477 36.28 13.37 -29.59
N THR A 478 35.62 12.41 -28.92
CA THR A 478 36.28 11.47 -28.01
C THR A 478 37.30 10.58 -28.70
N GLY A 479 37.31 10.56 -30.04
CA GLY A 479 38.28 9.79 -30.77
C GLY A 479 37.97 8.31 -30.85
N SER A 480 36.97 7.79 -30.12
CA SER A 480 36.63 6.38 -30.24
C SER A 480 36.06 6.11 -31.62
N ALA A 481 36.47 4.99 -32.20
CA ALA A 481 35.94 4.56 -33.48
C ALA A 481 34.42 4.40 -33.44
N TRP A 482 33.82 4.15 -32.28
CA TRP A 482 32.38 3.95 -32.14
C TRP A 482 31.59 5.26 -32.17
N ASP A 483 31.94 6.28 -31.37
CA ASP A 483 31.18 7.53 -31.31
C ASP A 483 31.32 8.34 -32.62
N LYS A 484 32.54 8.39 -33.19
CA LYS A 484 32.81 9.03 -34.49
C LYS A 484 31.97 8.45 -35.63
N VAL A 485 31.91 7.12 -35.71
CA VAL A 485 31.13 6.40 -36.73
C VAL A 485 29.63 6.61 -36.51
N ASN A 486 29.17 6.58 -35.27
CA ASN A 486 27.75 6.69 -34.97
C ASN A 486 27.20 8.12 -35.08
N ARG A 487 28.01 9.17 -34.88
CA ARG A 487 27.58 10.56 -35.10
C ARG A 487 27.41 10.92 -36.57
N THR A 488 28.18 10.28 -37.45
CA THR A 488 28.14 10.51 -38.91
C THR A 488 27.21 9.54 -39.65
N LYS A 489 26.64 8.56 -38.95
CA LYS A 489 25.65 7.64 -39.52
C LYS A 489 24.39 8.38 -39.96
N ASN A 490 23.87 7.99 -41.12
CA ASN A 490 22.51 8.30 -41.50
C ASN A 490 21.54 7.47 -40.62
N TRP A 491 21.03 8.07 -39.56
CA TRP A 491 20.10 7.44 -38.63
C TRP A 491 18.70 7.25 -39.21
N GLU A 492 18.35 7.95 -40.29
CA GLU A 492 17.03 7.84 -40.92
C GLU A 492 16.88 6.55 -41.73
N ASN A 493 17.99 6.01 -42.26
CA ASN A 493 18.03 4.80 -43.10
C ASN A 493 18.93 3.69 -42.54
N ASN A 494 19.11 3.61 -41.22
CA ASN A 494 19.95 2.57 -40.62
C ASN A 494 19.16 1.29 -40.36
N GLU A 495 19.35 0.27 -41.21
CA GLU A 495 18.63 -1.02 -41.13
C GLU A 495 18.74 -1.73 -39.78
N ASP A 496 19.81 -1.53 -39.01
CA ASP A 496 19.94 -2.16 -37.68
C ASP A 496 19.04 -1.53 -36.62
N TYR A 497 18.57 -0.30 -36.86
CA TYR A 497 17.85 0.54 -35.89
C TYR A 497 16.44 0.91 -36.33
N LEU A 498 16.05 0.60 -37.57
CA LEU A 498 14.69 0.79 -38.05
C LEU A 498 13.72 -0.06 -37.21
N GLY A 499 12.66 0.58 -36.70
CA GLY A 499 11.66 -0.08 -35.86
C GLY A 499 12.05 -0.26 -34.39
N ILE A 500 13.28 0.13 -33.99
CA ILE A 500 13.71 0.08 -32.59
C ILE A 500 13.14 1.29 -31.83
N PRO A 501 12.38 1.08 -30.75
CA PRO A 501 11.84 2.17 -29.95
C PRO A 501 12.96 2.94 -29.25
N LEU A 502 12.80 4.26 -29.18
CA LEU A 502 13.64 5.12 -28.35
C LEU A 502 12.92 5.42 -27.04
N ALA A 503 13.68 5.57 -25.95
CA ALA A 503 13.12 5.87 -24.64
C ALA A 503 13.72 7.15 -24.05
N LEU A 504 12.90 7.77 -23.22
CA LEU A 504 13.20 8.98 -22.43
C LEU A 504 13.05 8.66 -20.95
N GLN A 505 13.77 9.42 -20.13
CA GLN A 505 13.72 9.30 -18.68
C GLN A 505 12.93 10.46 -18.10
N VAL A 506 11.89 10.11 -17.35
CA VAL A 506 11.15 11.06 -16.50
C VAL A 506 11.64 10.86 -15.07
N VAL A 507 12.02 11.95 -14.41
CA VAL A 507 12.52 11.97 -13.05
C VAL A 507 11.51 12.73 -12.18
N GLY A 508 11.11 12.09 -11.08
CA GLY A 508 10.23 12.64 -10.06
C GLY A 508 10.99 13.00 -8.78
N LYS A 509 10.29 13.67 -7.84
CA LYS A 509 10.86 14.00 -6.53
C LYS A 509 10.96 12.73 -5.66
N LYS A 510 11.84 12.79 -4.67
CA LYS A 510 12.04 11.71 -3.70
C LYS A 510 10.72 11.41 -2.96
N LEU A 511 10.34 10.14 -2.87
CA LEU A 511 9.07 9.65 -2.28
C LEU A 511 7.78 10.13 -2.99
N GLN A 512 7.89 10.52 -4.25
CA GLN A 512 6.77 10.98 -5.07
C GLN A 512 6.59 10.10 -6.31
N GLU A 513 6.68 8.79 -6.13
CA GLU A 513 6.48 7.81 -7.20
C GLU A 513 5.07 7.91 -7.82
N GLU A 514 4.06 8.25 -7.03
CA GLU A 514 2.70 8.46 -7.52
C GLU A 514 2.63 9.64 -8.52
N GLU A 515 3.22 10.79 -8.15
CA GLU A 515 3.31 11.96 -9.05
C GLU A 515 4.25 11.71 -10.23
N LEU A 516 5.27 10.86 -10.07
CA LEU A 516 6.13 10.42 -11.18
C LEU A 516 5.33 9.62 -12.21
N LEU A 517 4.52 8.66 -11.77
CA LEU A 517 3.69 7.86 -12.68
C LEU A 517 2.68 8.75 -13.42
N GLU A 518 2.08 9.71 -12.73
CA GLU A 518 1.24 10.73 -13.37
C GLU A 518 2.00 11.52 -14.44
N ALA A 519 3.20 12.01 -14.12
CA ALA A 519 4.04 12.73 -15.09
C ALA A 519 4.43 11.83 -16.29
N MET A 520 4.76 10.57 -16.04
CA MET A 520 5.05 9.58 -17.09
C MET A 520 3.83 9.36 -17.98
N HIS A 521 2.62 9.30 -17.41
CA HIS A 521 1.38 9.16 -18.16
C HIS A 521 1.15 10.35 -19.10
N VAL A 522 1.31 11.58 -18.60
CA VAL A 522 1.19 12.81 -19.41
C VAL A 522 2.20 12.84 -20.56
N VAL A 523 3.44 12.42 -20.29
CA VAL A 523 4.48 12.34 -21.33
C VAL A 523 4.16 11.25 -22.36
N ASP A 524 3.68 10.09 -21.92
CA ASP A 524 3.27 8.98 -22.79
C ASP A 524 2.12 9.41 -23.72
N GLU A 525 1.10 10.08 -23.17
CA GLU A 525 0.00 10.65 -23.95
C GLU A 525 0.49 11.71 -24.94
N ALA A 526 1.43 12.57 -24.54
CA ALA A 526 1.98 13.62 -25.39
C ALA A 526 2.66 13.05 -26.65
N ILE A 527 3.42 11.96 -26.49
CA ILE A 527 4.19 11.33 -27.56
C ILE A 527 3.30 10.45 -28.47
N TYR A 528 2.41 9.65 -27.89
CA TYR A 528 1.63 8.66 -28.64
C TYR A 528 0.21 9.10 -29.03
N GLY A 529 -0.26 10.27 -28.59
CA GLY A 529 -1.65 10.66 -28.81
C GLY A 529 -2.63 9.90 -27.92
N THR A 530 -3.94 10.14 -28.11
CA THR A 530 -4.99 9.21 -27.66
C THR A 530 -4.90 7.85 -28.36
N ARG A 531 -4.11 7.71 -29.44
CA ARG A 531 -3.76 6.41 -30.05
C ARG A 531 -2.96 5.50 -29.12
N GLY A 532 -2.23 6.05 -28.15
CA GLY A 532 -1.62 5.31 -27.05
C GLY A 532 -2.64 4.67 -26.09
N GLN A 533 -3.88 5.17 -26.07
CA GLN A 533 -5.02 4.46 -25.47
C GLN A 533 -5.53 3.34 -26.39
N SER A 534 -5.54 3.50 -27.72
CA SER A 534 -6.11 2.47 -28.64
C SER A 534 -5.32 1.16 -28.81
N LEU A 535 -4.03 1.13 -28.46
CA LEU A 535 -3.27 -0.13 -28.32
C LEU A 535 -3.38 -0.74 -26.90
N ARG A 536 -4.21 -0.13 -26.03
CA ARG A 536 -4.45 -0.51 -24.63
C ARG A 536 -5.93 -0.63 -24.27
N ASP A 537 -6.82 -0.10 -25.09
CA ASP A 537 -8.28 -0.20 -25.00
C ASP A 537 -8.80 -0.80 -26.31
N HIS A 538 -8.75 -2.13 -26.43
CA HIS A 538 -9.69 -2.82 -27.31
C HIS A 538 -11.08 -2.74 -26.66
N LYS A 539 -11.76 -1.60 -26.80
CA LYS A 539 -13.23 -1.61 -26.76
C LYS A 539 -13.69 -2.49 -27.93
N PHE A 540 -14.39 -3.56 -27.59
CA PHE A 540 -15.03 -4.48 -28.53
C PHE A 540 -15.74 -3.70 -29.64
N SER A 541 -15.26 -3.81 -30.87
CA SER A 541 -16.14 -3.73 -32.04
C SER A 541 -16.66 -5.14 -32.26
N ALA A 542 -17.80 -5.45 -31.65
CA ALA A 542 -18.61 -6.58 -32.05
C ALA A 542 -19.59 -6.06 -33.10
N ASN A 543 -19.38 -6.42 -34.35
CA ASN A 543 -20.42 -6.35 -35.36
C ASN A 543 -21.58 -7.26 -34.92
N GLY A 544 -22.74 -6.66 -34.63
CA GLY A 544 -23.96 -7.36 -34.27
C GLY A 544 -25.06 -6.43 -33.78
N SER A 545 -25.71 -5.74 -34.73
CA SER A 545 -27.07 -5.15 -34.67
C SER A 545 -27.48 -4.31 -33.44
N ASP A 546 -27.62 -3.01 -33.70
CA ASP A 546 -28.62 -2.06 -33.19
C ASP A 546 -28.94 -2.02 -31.68
N GLU A 547 -28.26 -1.13 -30.95
CA GLU A 547 -28.90 0.03 -30.29
C GLU A 547 -27.80 1.01 -29.80
N VAL A 548 -27.96 2.29 -30.13
CA VAL A 548 -26.99 3.36 -29.85
C VAL A 548 -27.04 3.73 -28.36
N VAL A 549 -26.04 3.29 -27.58
CA VAL A 549 -25.80 3.83 -26.23
C VAL A 549 -24.88 5.03 -26.34
N THR A 550 -25.32 6.19 -25.88
CA THR A 550 -24.59 7.46 -25.97
C THR A 550 -23.60 7.65 -24.83
N ASP A 551 -22.50 8.39 -25.06
CA ASP A 551 -21.41 8.73 -24.10
C ASP A 551 -21.86 9.45 -22.79
N GLN A 552 -23.16 9.65 -22.55
CA GLN A 552 -23.69 10.21 -21.30
C GLN A 552 -23.99 9.13 -20.23
N ASP A 553 -23.90 7.85 -20.61
CA ASP A 553 -24.46 6.75 -19.84
C ASP A 553 -23.43 6.11 -18.88
N ILE A 554 -22.12 6.26 -19.10
CA ILE A 554 -21.09 5.66 -18.24
C ILE A 554 -20.14 6.75 -17.71
N ASP A 555 -20.13 6.95 -16.39
CA ASP A 555 -19.11 7.76 -15.71
C ASP A 555 -18.62 7.02 -14.45
N GLY A 556 -17.44 6.42 -14.54
CA GLY A 556 -16.80 5.68 -13.44
C GLY A 556 -17.63 4.49 -12.93
N ASP A 557 -17.77 4.38 -11.60
CA ASP A 557 -18.51 3.32 -10.90
C ASP A 557 -20.05 3.51 -10.91
N TYR A 558 -20.60 4.51 -11.61
CA TYR A 558 -22.04 4.84 -11.57
C TYR A 558 -22.82 4.25 -12.76
N GLY A 559 -24.04 3.75 -12.49
CA GLY A 559 -24.96 3.16 -13.48
C GLY A 559 -25.02 1.62 -13.44
N SER A 560 -26.09 1.04 -13.98
CA SER A 560 -26.33 -0.41 -14.08
C SER A 560 -26.92 -0.75 -15.45
N TYR A 561 -26.13 -1.47 -16.27
CA TYR A 561 -26.46 -1.94 -17.63
C TYR A 561 -26.62 -3.46 -17.66
N ASP A 562 -27.10 -4.03 -18.77
CA ASP A 562 -27.49 -5.45 -18.93
C ASP A 562 -26.43 -6.49 -18.49
N ASN A 563 -25.17 -6.09 -18.31
CA ASN A 563 -24.06 -6.91 -17.79
C ASN A 563 -23.75 -6.74 -16.29
N HIS A 564 -24.72 -6.45 -15.41
CA HIS A 564 -24.47 -6.37 -13.96
C HIS A 564 -24.53 -7.74 -13.25
N ILE A 565 -23.93 -7.85 -12.06
CA ILE A 565 -23.72 -9.12 -11.33
C ILE A 565 -25.02 -9.92 -11.05
N PHE A 566 -26.17 -9.24 -11.00
CA PHE A 566 -27.48 -9.84 -10.77
C PHE A 566 -28.23 -10.25 -12.07
N SER A 567 -27.62 -10.02 -13.24
CA SER A 567 -28.16 -10.47 -14.54
C SER A 567 -28.09 -11.99 -14.72
N ASP A 568 -27.15 -12.69 -14.06
CA ASP A 568 -27.12 -14.17 -14.04
C ASP A 568 -28.25 -14.69 -13.11
N PRO A 569 -29.21 -15.48 -13.62
CA PRO A 569 -30.31 -16.02 -12.81
C PRO A 569 -29.86 -16.76 -11.55
N ARG A 570 -28.70 -17.43 -11.59
CA ARG A 570 -28.16 -18.21 -10.45
C ARG A 570 -27.63 -17.29 -9.34
N VAL A 571 -27.03 -16.16 -9.72
CA VAL A 571 -26.52 -15.17 -8.77
C VAL A 571 -27.69 -14.42 -8.13
N ALA A 572 -28.69 -14.05 -8.92
CA ALA A 572 -29.92 -13.46 -8.41
C ALA A 572 -30.65 -14.38 -7.41
N GLU A 573 -30.68 -15.69 -7.66
CA GLU A 573 -31.32 -16.68 -6.80
C GLU A 573 -30.52 -16.94 -5.52
N TYR A 574 -29.20 -17.02 -5.59
CA TYR A 574 -28.33 -17.10 -4.42
C TYR A 574 -28.55 -15.92 -3.46
N TRP A 575 -28.49 -14.68 -3.97
CA TRP A 575 -28.68 -13.49 -3.16
C TRP A 575 -30.11 -13.40 -2.62
N ARG A 576 -31.12 -13.78 -3.40
CA ARG A 576 -32.51 -13.90 -2.91
C ARG A 576 -32.59 -14.86 -1.71
N GLY A 577 -31.94 -16.02 -1.79
CA GLY A 577 -31.90 -17.00 -0.70
C GLY A 577 -31.16 -16.50 0.56
N VAL A 578 -30.08 -15.72 0.38
CA VAL A 578 -29.38 -15.05 1.49
C VAL A 578 -30.31 -14.04 2.17
N TYR A 579 -31.03 -13.20 1.41
CA TYR A 579 -31.94 -12.21 1.99
C TYR A 579 -33.18 -12.81 2.64
N GLU A 580 -33.69 -13.93 2.13
CA GLU A 580 -34.77 -14.69 2.76
C GLU A 580 -34.33 -15.22 4.13
N LYS A 581 -33.10 -15.75 4.23
CA LYS A 581 -32.52 -16.25 5.48
C LYS A 581 -32.17 -15.14 6.48
N ALA A 582 -31.61 -14.01 5.99
CA ALA A 582 -31.15 -12.91 6.84
C ALA A 582 -32.26 -11.92 7.26
N ILE A 583 -33.44 -11.99 6.66
CA ILE A 583 -34.58 -11.08 6.92
C ILE A 583 -34.16 -9.60 6.74
N TYR A 584 -33.45 -9.32 5.65
CA TYR A 584 -32.93 -7.98 5.38
C TYR A 584 -34.04 -6.91 5.21
N GLU A 585 -33.84 -5.72 5.79
CA GLU A 585 -34.86 -4.67 5.92
C GLU A 585 -35.35 -4.05 4.58
N GLY A 586 -34.66 -4.31 3.47
CA GLY A 586 -35.01 -3.87 2.11
C GLY A 586 -35.40 -5.00 1.14
N ARG A 587 -35.53 -6.25 1.61
CA ARG A 587 -35.64 -7.45 0.75
C ARG A 587 -36.76 -7.41 -0.31
N HIS A 588 -37.88 -6.75 0.00
CA HIS A 588 -39.05 -6.66 -0.89
C HIS A 588 -38.85 -5.70 -2.07
N ARG A 589 -37.79 -4.89 -2.04
CA ARG A 589 -37.40 -3.97 -3.12
C ARG A 589 -36.19 -4.46 -3.92
N PHE A 590 -35.66 -5.66 -3.63
CA PHE A 590 -34.61 -6.25 -4.45
C PHE A 590 -35.18 -6.66 -5.80
N ASP A 591 -34.67 -6.07 -6.87
CA ASP A 591 -35.13 -6.34 -8.24
C ASP A 591 -33.94 -6.66 -9.15
N PRO A 592 -33.61 -7.94 -9.38
CA PRO A 592 -32.40 -8.31 -10.13
C PRO A 592 -32.42 -7.90 -11.60
N LYS A 593 -33.55 -7.38 -12.12
CA LYS A 593 -33.69 -6.92 -13.50
C LYS A 593 -33.66 -5.40 -13.65
N ILE A 594 -33.51 -4.65 -12.55
CA ILE A 594 -33.54 -3.19 -12.62
C ILE A 594 -32.22 -2.62 -13.14
N THR A 595 -32.32 -1.84 -14.21
CA THR A 595 -31.23 -1.03 -14.76
C THR A 595 -31.46 0.45 -14.46
N TRP A 596 -30.37 1.21 -14.32
CA TRP A 596 -30.41 2.64 -14.00
C TRP A 596 -29.20 3.37 -14.57
N SER A 597 -29.38 4.65 -14.89
CA SER A 597 -28.32 5.48 -15.48
C SER A 597 -27.36 6.05 -14.42
N ALA A 598 -26.15 6.42 -14.83
CA ALA A 598 -25.19 7.12 -13.96
C ALA A 598 -25.74 8.47 -13.44
N ALA A 599 -26.57 9.15 -14.23
CA ALA A 599 -27.21 10.40 -13.84
C ALA A 599 -28.27 10.21 -12.74
N GLU A 600 -29.10 9.17 -12.85
CA GLU A 600 -30.08 8.80 -11.81
C GLU A 600 -29.37 8.44 -10.50
N GLU A 601 -28.29 7.65 -10.56
CA GLU A 601 -27.54 7.24 -9.38
C GLU A 601 -26.86 8.43 -8.67
N LYS A 602 -26.21 9.32 -9.43
CA LYS A 602 -25.58 10.53 -8.88
C LYS A 602 -26.61 11.44 -8.22
N ARG A 603 -27.81 11.57 -8.81
CA ARG A 603 -28.90 12.34 -8.21
C ARG A 603 -29.33 11.75 -6.88
N LEU A 604 -29.51 10.43 -6.82
CA LEU A 604 -29.90 9.72 -5.59
C LEU A 604 -28.84 9.84 -4.51
N LYS A 605 -27.57 9.68 -4.86
CA LYS A 605 -26.45 9.87 -3.94
C LYS A 605 -26.41 11.29 -3.39
N ARG A 606 -26.52 12.32 -4.23
CA ARG A 606 -26.58 13.73 -3.78
C ARG A 606 -27.77 14.00 -2.85
N MET A 607 -28.92 13.37 -3.11
CA MET A 607 -30.09 13.48 -2.22
C MET A 607 -29.84 12.81 -0.87
N ILE A 608 -29.22 11.62 -0.84
CA ILE A 608 -28.83 10.95 0.40
C ILE A 608 -27.80 11.78 1.15
N ASP A 609 -26.72 12.19 0.49
CA ASP A 609 -25.66 13.01 1.07
C ASP A 609 -26.26 14.31 1.64
N SER A 610 -27.09 15.02 0.89
CA SER A 610 -27.71 16.25 1.40
C SER A 610 -28.68 16.02 2.56
N ARG A 611 -29.36 14.87 2.65
CA ARG A 611 -30.35 14.62 3.71
C ARG A 611 -29.72 13.98 4.94
N VAL A 612 -28.86 13.00 4.75
CA VAL A 612 -28.19 12.24 5.82
C VAL A 612 -26.97 13.00 6.33
N MET A 613 -26.13 13.56 5.45
CA MET A 613 -24.91 14.25 5.89
C MET A 613 -25.23 15.54 6.64
N THR A 614 -26.32 16.25 6.31
CA THR A 614 -26.78 17.41 7.09
C THR A 614 -27.21 17.02 8.50
N TRP A 615 -27.89 15.87 8.67
CA TRP A 615 -28.24 15.35 10.00
C TRP A 615 -27.02 14.85 10.76
N ALA A 616 -26.10 14.16 10.08
CA ALA A 616 -24.81 13.80 10.66
C ALA A 616 -24.05 15.06 11.10
N TRP A 617 -24.08 16.14 10.30
CA TRP A 617 -23.52 17.44 10.65
C TRP A 617 -24.10 17.98 11.96
N LEU A 618 -25.43 17.97 12.09
CA LEU A 618 -26.12 18.43 13.29
C LEU A 618 -25.81 17.55 14.52
N MET A 619 -25.73 16.23 14.34
CA MET A 619 -25.36 15.30 15.41
C MET A 619 -23.92 15.47 15.85
N PHE A 620 -22.97 15.49 14.91
CA PHE A 620 -21.55 15.70 15.21
C PHE A 620 -21.31 17.09 15.80
N PHE A 621 -22.01 18.11 15.32
CA PHE A 621 -21.99 19.43 15.93
C PHE A 621 -22.49 19.38 17.38
N ALA A 622 -23.65 18.77 17.65
CA ALA A 622 -24.17 18.64 19.02
C ALA A 622 -23.23 17.85 19.94
N LEU A 623 -22.58 16.79 19.43
CA LEU A 623 -21.64 15.94 20.17
C LEU A 623 -20.28 16.59 20.42
N ASP A 624 -19.71 17.28 19.42
CA ASP A 624 -18.34 17.80 19.46
C ASP A 624 -18.24 19.12 20.24
N VAL A 625 -19.37 19.79 20.51
CA VAL A 625 -19.42 20.93 21.45
C VAL A 625 -18.88 20.49 22.83
N ASN A 626 -19.21 19.29 23.33
CA ASN A 626 -18.74 18.81 24.66
C ASN A 626 -17.24 18.50 24.68
N TRP A 627 -16.80 17.75 23.68
CA TRP A 627 -15.51 17.05 23.74
C TRP A 627 -14.34 18.03 23.76
N ARG A 628 -14.53 19.21 23.15
CA ARG A 628 -13.54 20.29 23.16
C ARG A 628 -13.86 21.41 24.17
N ASN A 629 -15.11 21.58 24.61
CA ASN A 629 -15.44 22.48 25.72
C ASN A 629 -14.89 22.01 27.06
N ILE A 630 -14.85 20.70 27.32
CA ILE A 630 -14.20 20.17 28.52
C ILE A 630 -12.70 20.53 28.50
N ASN A 631 -12.04 20.47 27.34
CA ASN A 631 -10.63 20.88 27.22
C ASN A 631 -10.41 22.38 27.44
N ARG A 632 -11.38 23.25 27.10
CA ARG A 632 -11.30 24.70 27.33
C ARG A 632 -11.78 25.14 28.72
N ALA A 633 -12.78 24.47 29.29
CA ALA A 633 -13.29 24.71 30.65
C ALA A 633 -12.30 24.22 31.72
N ILE A 634 -11.41 23.28 31.40
CA ILE A 634 -10.29 22.91 32.28
C ILE A 634 -9.19 24.00 32.29
N ALA A 635 -9.17 24.91 31.31
CA ALA A 635 -8.23 26.02 31.20
C ALA A 635 -8.67 27.29 31.94
N ASP A 636 -9.44 27.14 33.03
CA ASP A 636 -10.13 28.19 33.80
C ASP A 636 -9.20 29.18 34.55
N ASN A 637 -7.93 29.35 34.14
CA ASN A 637 -6.98 30.28 34.75
C ASN A 637 -5.85 30.82 33.86
N MET A 638 -5.96 30.79 32.52
CA MET A 638 -5.01 31.57 31.68
C MET A 638 -5.58 32.94 31.32
N PRO A 639 -4.94 34.06 31.73
CA PRO A 639 -5.39 35.38 31.37
C PRO A 639 -5.10 35.65 29.88
N ARG A 640 -6.10 36.26 29.24
CA ARG A 640 -6.04 37.07 28.00
C ARG A 640 -4.61 37.36 27.51
N ARG A 641 -4.14 36.65 26.48
CA ARG A 641 -3.20 37.18 25.48
C ARG A 641 -3.20 36.29 24.24
N ASN A 642 -3.54 36.92 23.11
CA ASN A 642 -3.43 36.46 21.73
C ASN A 642 -4.35 35.29 21.32
N ALA A 643 -5.54 35.65 20.83
CA ALA A 643 -6.27 34.81 19.90
C ALA A 643 -5.41 34.69 18.62
N ASP A 644 -4.63 33.63 18.51
CA ASP A 644 -3.89 33.31 17.30
C ASP A 644 -4.83 32.61 16.31
N TYR A 645 -5.14 33.28 15.21
CA TYR A 645 -6.07 32.84 14.16
C TYR A 645 -5.48 31.75 13.23
N SER A 646 -4.49 30.98 13.70
CA SER A 646 -3.70 30.05 12.89
C SER A 646 -4.37 28.68 12.65
N VAL A 647 -5.53 28.42 13.23
CA VAL A 647 -6.23 27.10 13.13
C VAL A 647 -7.01 26.93 11.82
N ALA A 648 -7.17 27.97 10.99
CA ALA A 648 -7.97 27.93 9.76
C ALA A 648 -7.26 27.34 8.51
N ARG A 649 -6.15 26.61 8.66
CA ARG A 649 -5.27 26.25 7.52
C ARG A 649 -5.11 24.75 7.21
N HIS A 650 -6.07 23.90 7.58
CA HIS A 650 -6.05 22.47 7.22
C HIS A 650 -7.43 22.00 6.72
N SER A 651 -7.46 21.43 5.52
CA SER A 651 -8.53 20.74 4.74
C SER A 651 -10.02 21.00 5.08
N PRO A 652 -10.89 21.20 4.06
CA PRO A 652 -12.33 21.40 4.25
C PRO A 652 -13.01 20.05 4.55
N THR A 653 -12.89 19.57 5.78
CA THR A 653 -13.67 18.44 6.28
C THR A 653 -14.76 18.93 7.22
N VAL A 654 -15.91 18.25 7.21
CA VAL A 654 -17.09 18.47 8.08
C VAL A 654 -16.69 18.75 9.53
N LEU A 655 -15.71 17.99 10.03
CA LEU A 655 -15.21 18.11 11.39
C LEU A 655 -14.56 19.48 11.66
N SER A 656 -13.81 20.05 10.71
CA SER A 656 -13.18 21.37 10.85
C SER A 656 -14.19 22.51 10.94
N ALA A 657 -15.31 22.43 10.22
CA ALA A 657 -16.37 23.44 10.28
C ALA A 657 -17.14 23.39 11.62
N CYS A 658 -17.51 22.18 12.07
CA CYS A 658 -18.11 21.98 13.39
C CYS A 658 -17.18 22.49 14.52
N ASN A 659 -15.86 22.32 14.36
CA ASN A 659 -14.86 22.82 15.29
C ASN A 659 -14.86 24.35 15.44
N VAL A 660 -14.98 25.08 14.34
CA VAL A 660 -15.00 26.56 14.35
C VAL A 660 -16.29 27.05 15.01
N LEU A 661 -17.44 26.51 14.61
CA LEU A 661 -18.74 26.91 15.15
C LEU A 661 -18.87 26.57 16.64
N GLY A 662 -18.47 25.37 17.05
CA GLY A 662 -18.48 24.96 18.46
C GLY A 662 -17.55 25.81 19.32
N SER A 663 -16.38 26.19 18.78
CA SER A 663 -15.42 27.07 19.46
C SER A 663 -15.95 28.48 19.70
N LEU A 664 -16.76 29.02 18.79
CA LEU A 664 -17.36 30.36 18.88
C LEU A 664 -18.52 30.38 19.88
N LEU A 665 -19.44 29.42 19.77
CA LEU A 665 -20.57 29.26 20.70
C LEU A 665 -20.10 29.08 22.15
N ALA A 666 -19.03 28.33 22.36
CA ALA A 666 -18.42 28.16 23.68
C ALA A 666 -17.89 29.47 24.28
N ALA A 667 -17.29 30.33 23.45
CA ALA A 667 -16.75 31.62 23.90
C ALA A 667 -17.86 32.56 24.38
N ASP A 668 -19.04 32.50 23.77
CA ASP A 668 -20.20 33.31 24.16
C ASP A 668 -20.96 32.72 25.36
N ILE A 669 -21.14 31.40 25.43
CA ILE A 669 -21.81 30.75 26.56
C ILE A 669 -21.02 30.93 27.87
N LEU A 670 -19.69 30.95 27.81
CA LEU A 670 -18.85 31.21 28.98
C LEU A 670 -18.97 32.65 29.52
N GLN A 671 -19.46 33.61 28.70
CA GLN A 671 -19.74 34.97 29.16
C GLN A 671 -21.01 35.07 30.02
N MET A 672 -21.88 34.05 30.01
CA MET A 672 -23.10 34.00 30.84
C MET A 672 -22.84 33.76 32.34
N ARG A 673 -21.56 33.76 32.76
CA ARG A 673 -21.17 33.64 34.17
C ARG A 673 -21.82 34.73 35.03
N GLY A 674 -22.38 34.36 36.18
CA GLY A 674 -23.00 35.30 37.13
C GLY A 674 -24.49 35.52 36.91
N LEU A 675 -25.07 35.13 35.77
CA LEU A 675 -26.52 35.04 35.60
C LEU A 675 -27.06 33.94 36.53
N ALA A 676 -28.08 34.26 37.32
CA ALA A 676 -28.70 33.37 38.33
C ALA A 676 -27.70 32.74 39.35
N GLY A 677 -26.51 33.35 39.55
CA GLY A 677 -25.48 32.83 40.45
C GLY A 677 -24.74 31.59 39.95
N TRP A 678 -24.86 31.24 38.67
CA TRP A 678 -24.23 30.05 38.09
C TRP A 678 -22.89 30.37 37.41
N SER A 679 -21.98 29.40 37.44
CA SER A 679 -20.70 29.43 36.73
C SER A 679 -20.92 29.11 35.23
N GLY A 680 -20.20 29.79 34.33
CA GLY A 680 -20.40 29.68 32.88
C GLY A 680 -20.37 28.23 32.32
N TRP A 681 -19.56 27.35 32.92
CA TRP A 681 -19.53 25.93 32.53
C TRP A 681 -20.86 25.19 32.80
N LYS A 682 -21.66 25.61 33.79
CA LYS A 682 -22.97 25.00 34.06
C LYS A 682 -23.98 25.33 32.98
N PHE A 683 -23.96 26.56 32.46
CA PHE A 683 -24.77 26.95 31.30
C PHE A 683 -24.35 26.20 30.04
N ALA A 684 -23.03 26.00 29.85
CA ALA A 684 -22.53 25.15 28.78
C ALA A 684 -23.10 23.73 28.86
N PHE A 685 -23.00 23.06 30.02
CA PHE A 685 -23.57 21.71 30.19
C PHE A 685 -25.10 21.66 30.00
N LEU A 686 -25.84 22.67 30.46
CA LEU A 686 -27.31 22.71 30.36
C LEU A 686 -27.78 22.93 28.92
N ILE A 687 -27.23 23.95 28.25
CA ILE A 687 -27.59 24.30 26.87
C ILE A 687 -27.15 23.18 25.92
N GLU A 688 -25.98 22.61 26.14
CA GLU A 688 -25.41 21.59 25.28
C GLU A 688 -26.00 20.20 25.51
N GLY A 689 -26.23 19.82 26.78
CA GLY A 689 -26.97 18.61 27.13
C GLY A 689 -28.41 18.68 26.63
N GLY A 690 -29.04 19.86 26.72
CA GLY A 690 -30.36 20.14 26.15
C GLY A 690 -30.37 20.04 24.62
N LEU A 691 -29.39 20.64 23.94
CA LEU A 691 -29.24 20.59 22.48
C LEU A 691 -29.00 19.15 22.00
N THR A 692 -28.13 18.41 22.67
CA THR A 692 -27.82 17.00 22.34
C THR A 692 -29.03 16.10 22.57
N ALA A 693 -29.74 16.28 23.69
CA ALA A 693 -30.98 15.55 23.96
C ALA A 693 -32.05 15.90 22.92
N LEU A 694 -32.20 17.18 22.55
CA LEU A 694 -33.16 17.62 21.55
C LEU A 694 -32.84 17.06 20.17
N VAL A 695 -31.57 17.13 19.73
CA VAL A 695 -31.13 16.56 18.44
C VAL A 695 -31.22 15.03 18.46
N GLY A 696 -30.91 14.38 19.58
CA GLY A 696 -31.07 12.93 19.76
C GLY A 696 -32.53 12.49 19.66
N VAL A 697 -33.44 13.17 20.36
CA VAL A 697 -34.89 12.91 20.27
C VAL A 697 -35.42 13.28 18.88
N ALA A 698 -35.00 14.40 18.31
CA ALA A 698 -35.41 14.82 16.98
C ALA A 698 -34.96 13.83 15.90
N SER A 699 -33.75 13.29 16.01
CA SER A 699 -33.25 12.31 15.04
C SER A 699 -34.01 11.00 15.06
N TRP A 700 -34.51 10.56 16.22
CA TRP A 700 -35.40 9.39 16.33
C TRP A 700 -36.67 9.55 15.48
N PHE A 701 -37.23 10.76 15.38
CA PHE A 701 -38.43 11.03 14.60
C PHE A 701 -38.15 11.48 13.16
N LEU A 702 -36.99 12.09 12.91
CA LEU A 702 -36.63 12.75 11.65
C LEU A 702 -35.69 11.92 10.77
N MET A 703 -34.96 10.94 11.31
CA MET A 703 -34.14 10.03 10.50
C MET A 703 -34.94 8.76 10.14
N PRO A 704 -34.90 8.31 8.88
CA PRO A 704 -35.49 7.03 8.50
C PRO A 704 -34.62 5.86 8.99
N ALA A 705 -35.25 4.73 9.29
CA ALA A 705 -34.55 3.52 9.73
C ALA A 705 -33.77 2.86 8.57
N ASN A 706 -34.34 2.86 7.37
CA ASN A 706 -33.72 2.33 6.16
C ASN A 706 -34.26 3.03 4.89
N PRO A 707 -33.61 2.87 3.72
CA PRO A 707 -34.00 3.51 2.47
C PRO A 707 -35.44 3.19 2.01
N SER A 708 -35.99 2.03 2.38
CA SER A 708 -37.35 1.59 2.06
C SER A 708 -38.43 2.01 3.09
N GLN A 709 -38.04 2.56 4.23
CA GLN A 709 -38.94 2.97 5.33
C GLN A 709 -38.76 4.46 5.64
N THR A 710 -38.94 5.28 4.61
CA THR A 710 -38.77 6.73 4.70
C THR A 710 -40.09 7.48 4.93
N LYS A 711 -41.22 6.76 4.92
CA LYS A 711 -42.56 7.29 5.24
C LYS A 711 -42.74 7.40 6.75
N SER A 712 -43.25 8.53 7.22
CA SER A 712 -43.58 8.77 8.63
C SER A 712 -45.03 9.24 8.74
N TRP A 713 -45.73 8.72 9.75
CA TRP A 713 -47.18 8.93 9.92
C TRP A 713 -47.58 10.41 10.12
N PHE A 714 -46.67 11.25 10.61
CA PHE A 714 -46.97 12.66 10.91
C PHE A 714 -46.12 13.70 10.14
N LEU A 715 -44.90 13.35 9.70
CA LEU A 715 -44.00 14.31 9.02
C LEU A 715 -43.81 14.05 7.52
N ARG A 716 -43.90 12.80 7.05
CA ARG A 716 -43.49 12.41 5.69
C ARG A 716 -44.48 11.42 5.08
N LYS A 717 -45.63 11.94 4.64
CA LYS A 717 -46.70 11.13 4.02
C LYS A 717 -46.31 10.49 2.68
N GLN A 718 -45.38 11.09 1.93
CA GLN A 718 -44.96 10.60 0.61
C GLN A 718 -43.62 9.82 0.59
N GLY A 719 -42.85 9.80 1.69
CA GLY A 719 -41.52 9.16 1.74
C GLY A 719 -40.42 10.02 1.11
N TRP A 720 -39.16 9.55 1.17
CA TRP A 720 -38.00 10.26 0.60
C TRP A 720 -37.68 9.86 -0.82
N PHE A 721 -38.01 8.63 -1.18
CA PHE A 721 -37.69 7.99 -2.45
C PHE A 721 -38.97 7.41 -3.05
N THR A 722 -39.04 7.41 -4.37
CA THR A 722 -40.03 6.65 -5.12
C THR A 722 -39.68 5.16 -5.10
N GLU A 723 -40.63 4.31 -5.47
CA GLU A 723 -40.41 2.86 -5.52
C GLU A 723 -39.26 2.45 -6.45
N ARG A 724 -39.08 3.13 -7.60
CA ARG A 724 -37.94 2.90 -8.51
C ARG A 724 -36.62 3.27 -7.83
N GLU A 725 -36.57 4.40 -7.14
CA GLU A 725 -35.38 4.88 -6.44
C GLU A 725 -35.01 3.97 -5.26
N GLU A 726 -36.00 3.46 -4.51
CA GLU A 726 -35.78 2.47 -3.45
C GLU A 726 -35.14 1.19 -3.99
N LYS A 727 -35.61 0.67 -5.14
CA LYS A 727 -35.03 -0.50 -5.81
C LYS A 727 -33.58 -0.26 -6.24
N ILE A 728 -33.28 0.92 -6.81
CA ILE A 728 -31.92 1.29 -7.21
C ILE A 728 -31.00 1.32 -5.99
N LEU A 729 -31.42 1.95 -4.89
CA LEU A 729 -30.61 2.04 -3.66
C LEU A 729 -30.34 0.69 -3.01
N VAL A 730 -31.35 -0.19 -2.94
CA VAL A 730 -31.20 -1.55 -2.42
C VAL A 730 -30.24 -2.34 -3.29
N ASN A 731 -30.41 -2.35 -4.61
CA ASN A 731 -29.53 -3.09 -5.51
C ASN A 731 -28.09 -2.54 -5.53
N ARG A 732 -27.93 -1.21 -5.44
CA ARG A 732 -26.63 -0.54 -5.44
C ARG A 732 -25.81 -0.85 -4.19
N LEU A 733 -26.44 -0.83 -3.02
CA LEU A 733 -25.82 -1.14 -1.73
C LEU A 733 -25.25 -2.57 -1.73
N LEU A 734 -26.01 -3.50 -2.30
CA LEU A 734 -25.62 -4.91 -2.39
C LEU A 734 -24.53 -5.17 -3.42
N ARG A 735 -24.44 -4.32 -4.45
CA ARG A 735 -23.32 -4.33 -5.41
C ARG A 735 -22.00 -3.88 -4.76
N ASP A 736 -22.05 -2.92 -3.84
CA ASP A 736 -20.84 -2.37 -3.18
C ASP A 736 -20.32 -3.25 -2.05
N ASP A 737 -21.20 -3.71 -1.17
CA ASP A 737 -20.80 -4.43 0.04
C ASP A 737 -21.85 -5.48 0.42
N PRO A 738 -21.62 -6.75 0.02
CA PRO A 738 -22.56 -7.82 0.30
C PRO A 738 -22.62 -8.23 1.78
N SER A 739 -21.63 -7.85 2.60
CA SER A 739 -21.55 -8.21 4.02
C SER A 739 -22.53 -7.45 4.91
N GLN A 740 -23.12 -6.35 4.41
CA GLN A 740 -24.11 -5.56 5.15
C GLN A 740 -25.50 -6.21 5.22
N GLY A 741 -25.71 -7.30 4.46
CA GLY A 741 -26.90 -8.12 4.53
C GLY A 741 -27.01 -8.99 5.79
N ASP A 742 -25.89 -9.28 6.47
CA ASP A 742 -25.80 -10.20 7.61
C ASP A 742 -25.83 -9.51 8.98
N MET A 743 -25.92 -8.17 9.03
CA MET A 743 -25.76 -7.43 10.27
C MET A 743 -27.06 -7.42 11.09
N HIS A 744 -27.19 -8.34 12.04
CA HIS A 744 -28.17 -8.26 13.11
C HIS A 744 -27.87 -7.04 14.00
N ASN A 745 -28.50 -5.91 13.70
CA ASN A 745 -28.44 -4.71 14.53
C ASN A 745 -29.15 -4.94 15.88
N CYS A 746 -28.37 -5.23 16.92
CA CYS A 746 -28.83 -5.20 18.32
C CYS A 746 -28.92 -3.75 18.83
N THR A 747 -29.69 -2.90 18.17
CA THR A 747 -29.96 -1.50 18.57
C THR A 747 -30.70 -1.36 19.93
N PRO A 748 -31.62 -2.27 20.34
CA PRO A 748 -32.34 -2.13 21.61
C PRO A 748 -31.44 -2.22 22.86
N SER A 749 -30.38 -3.02 22.82
CA SER A 749 -29.51 -3.23 23.99
C SER A 749 -28.67 -2.00 24.31
N GLN A 750 -28.22 -1.25 23.29
CA GLN A 750 -27.44 -0.02 23.44
C GLN A 750 -28.26 1.14 24.03
N PHE A 751 -29.56 1.21 23.73
CA PHE A 751 -30.45 2.20 24.34
C PHE A 751 -30.73 1.90 25.81
N LEU A 752 -31.06 0.64 26.14
CA LEU A 752 -31.23 0.19 27.52
C LEU A 752 -29.93 0.34 28.33
N TYR A 753 -28.78 0.21 27.68
CA TYR A 753 -27.46 0.45 28.25
C TYR A 753 -27.25 1.92 28.69
N GLY A 754 -27.66 2.89 27.87
CA GLY A 754 -27.58 4.32 28.22
C GLY A 754 -28.46 4.71 29.42
N ILE A 755 -29.69 4.20 29.48
CA ILE A 755 -30.61 4.45 30.60
C ILE A 755 -30.09 3.83 31.91
N LYS A 756 -29.60 2.59 31.85
CA LYS A 756 -29.05 1.88 33.02
C LYS A 756 -27.83 2.58 33.60
N LEU A 757 -26.95 3.15 32.77
CA LEU A 757 -25.80 3.94 33.23
C LEU A 757 -26.24 5.06 34.19
N LEU A 758 -27.24 5.85 33.78
CA LEU A 758 -27.75 6.96 34.59
C LEU A 758 -28.36 6.49 35.91
N ILE A 759 -29.12 5.39 35.87
CA ILE A 759 -29.74 4.79 37.06
C ILE A 759 -28.67 4.30 38.03
N VAL A 760 -27.71 3.51 37.57
CA VAL A 760 -26.66 2.90 38.42
C VAL A 760 -25.75 3.97 39.02
N SER A 761 -25.37 5.00 38.25
CA SER A 761 -24.62 6.14 38.77
C SER A 761 -25.42 6.91 39.82
N ARG A 762 -26.71 7.14 39.61
CA ARG A 762 -27.58 7.85 40.57
C ARG A 762 -27.81 7.06 41.85
N VAL A 763 -27.94 5.74 41.74
CA VAL A 763 -28.02 4.81 42.87
C VAL A 763 -26.75 4.89 43.70
N SER A 764 -25.56 4.82 43.08
CA SER A 764 -24.27 4.93 43.80
C SER A 764 -24.12 6.24 44.58
N GLU A 765 -24.64 7.35 44.04
CA GLU A 765 -24.66 8.62 44.75
C GLU A 765 -25.65 8.62 45.91
N TRP A 766 -26.85 8.08 45.71
CA TRP A 766 -27.90 8.03 46.72
C TRP A 766 -27.50 7.19 47.94
N ILE A 767 -26.95 6.00 47.71
CA ILE A 767 -26.51 5.10 48.80
C ILE A 767 -25.11 5.46 49.33
N ASN A 768 -24.45 6.44 48.72
CA ASN A 768 -23.12 6.90 49.08
C ASN A 768 -22.06 5.77 49.12
N GLU A 769 -22.18 4.77 48.24
CA GLU A 769 -21.29 3.59 48.14
C GLU A 769 -20.84 3.38 46.69
N ARG A 770 -19.52 3.29 46.45
CA ARG A 770 -18.95 3.28 45.09
C ARG A 770 -18.37 1.93 44.74
N SER A 771 -17.63 1.33 45.66
CA SER A 771 -17.01 0.03 45.44
C SER A 771 -18.06 -1.08 45.25
N LEU A 772 -19.01 -1.19 46.19
CA LEU A 772 -20.01 -2.27 46.15
C LEU A 772 -20.97 -2.15 44.95
N VAL A 773 -21.35 -0.92 44.59
CA VAL A 773 -22.19 -0.69 43.40
C VAL A 773 -21.41 -1.01 42.12
N SER A 774 -20.12 -0.69 42.06
CA SER A 774 -19.28 -1.05 40.91
C SER A 774 -19.06 -2.57 40.81
N MET A 775 -18.98 -3.26 41.95
CA MET A 775 -18.86 -4.72 42.03
C MET A 775 -20.09 -5.46 41.50
N SER A 776 -21.28 -4.85 41.56
CA SER A 776 -22.54 -5.45 41.07
C SER A 776 -22.48 -5.93 39.62
N SER A 777 -21.67 -5.28 38.78
CA SER A 777 -21.40 -5.68 37.39
C SER A 777 -20.81 -7.08 37.30
N ASN A 778 -19.80 -7.37 38.13
CA ASN A 778 -19.11 -8.66 38.16
C ASN A 778 -20.01 -9.74 38.76
N ILE A 779 -20.79 -9.39 39.79
CA ILE A 779 -21.77 -10.30 40.39
C ILE A 779 -22.87 -10.67 39.39
N TRP A 780 -23.32 -9.70 38.56
CA TRP A 780 -24.32 -9.95 37.52
C TRP A 780 -23.79 -10.89 36.44
N MET A 781 -22.57 -10.67 35.94
CA MET A 781 -22.00 -11.49 34.87
C MET A 781 -21.72 -12.93 35.32
N TRP A 782 -21.44 -13.14 36.61
CA TRP A 782 -21.01 -14.42 37.16
C TRP A 782 -21.96 -15.61 36.88
N PRO A 783 -23.27 -15.56 37.19
CA PRO A 783 -24.18 -16.67 36.91
C PRO A 783 -24.32 -16.99 35.42
N PHE A 784 -24.27 -15.98 34.54
CA PHE A 784 -24.35 -16.20 33.08
C PHE A 784 -23.07 -16.83 32.53
N LEU A 785 -21.89 -16.39 32.98
CA LEU A 785 -20.61 -17.00 32.62
C LEU A 785 -20.51 -18.43 33.15
N LEU A 786 -20.93 -18.68 34.39
CA LEU A 786 -20.98 -20.04 34.94
C LEU A 786 -21.91 -20.93 34.12
N ALA A 787 -23.11 -20.45 33.76
CA ALA A 787 -24.04 -21.19 32.92
C ALA A 787 -23.46 -21.50 31.53
N LEU A 788 -22.77 -20.54 30.90
CA LEU A 788 -22.08 -20.76 29.61
C LEU A 788 -20.90 -21.73 29.70
N VAL A 789 -20.28 -21.87 30.87
CA VAL A 789 -19.26 -22.90 31.11
C VAL A 789 -19.88 -24.26 31.41
N LEU A 790 -21.04 -24.35 32.06
CA LEU A 790 -21.64 -25.63 32.46
C LEU A 790 -22.60 -26.24 31.42
N ILE A 791 -23.03 -25.48 30.41
CA ILE A 791 -24.01 -25.90 29.41
C ILE A 791 -23.45 -26.98 28.46
N SER A 792 -24.25 -28.00 28.15
CA SER A 792 -23.88 -29.09 27.23
C SER A 792 -23.74 -28.60 25.77
N PRO A 793 -22.82 -29.16 24.96
CA PRO A 793 -22.69 -28.85 23.53
C PRO A 793 -24.00 -29.02 22.73
N ASP A 794 -24.90 -29.91 23.15
CA ASP A 794 -26.14 -30.23 22.42
C ASP A 794 -27.33 -29.30 22.75
N THR A 795 -27.10 -28.22 23.50
CA THR A 795 -28.18 -27.33 23.95
C THR A 795 -28.72 -26.43 22.82
N LYS A 796 -30.05 -26.21 22.77
CA LYS A 796 -30.72 -25.37 21.77
C LYS A 796 -30.14 -23.94 21.70
N GLU A 797 -29.93 -23.44 20.49
CA GLU A 797 -29.31 -22.13 20.22
C GLU A 797 -30.01 -20.95 20.92
N TRP A 798 -31.34 -20.99 21.04
CA TRP A 798 -32.13 -19.97 21.75
C TRP A 798 -31.78 -19.81 23.23
N ILE A 799 -31.37 -20.90 23.90
CA ILE A 799 -30.95 -20.85 25.31
C ILE A 799 -29.60 -20.13 25.41
N ARG A 800 -28.67 -20.39 24.48
CA ARG A 800 -27.39 -19.67 24.40
C ARG A 800 -27.59 -18.20 24.10
N TYR A 801 -28.49 -17.88 23.17
CA TYR A 801 -28.86 -16.50 22.85
C TYR A 801 -29.42 -15.77 24.08
N GLY A 802 -30.31 -16.41 24.85
CA GLY A 802 -30.84 -15.87 26.10
C GLY A 802 -29.75 -15.61 27.15
N LEU A 803 -28.81 -16.55 27.32
CA LEU A 803 -27.69 -16.41 28.26
C LEU A 803 -26.73 -15.29 27.85
N LEU A 804 -26.38 -15.18 26.56
CA LEU A 804 -25.54 -14.10 26.04
C LEU A 804 -26.22 -12.74 26.14
N THR A 805 -27.53 -12.68 25.88
CA THR A 805 -28.31 -11.46 26.05
C THR A 805 -28.33 -11.03 27.52
N GLY A 806 -28.58 -11.95 28.44
CA GLY A 806 -28.52 -11.70 29.89
C GLY A 806 -27.14 -11.24 30.37
N LEU A 807 -26.07 -11.86 29.85
CA LEU A 807 -24.69 -11.48 30.11
C LEU A 807 -24.41 -10.04 29.66
N LEU A 808 -24.83 -9.66 28.44
CA LEU A 808 -24.64 -8.32 27.88
C LEU A 808 -25.49 -7.23 28.56
N LEU A 809 -26.49 -7.62 29.35
CA LEU A 809 -27.36 -6.70 30.09
C LEU A 809 -26.80 -6.23 31.45
N TYR A 810 -25.53 -6.51 31.73
CA TYR A 810 -24.88 -6.17 33.00
C TYR A 810 -24.90 -4.66 33.32
N PRO A 811 -24.90 -4.28 34.60
CA PRO A 811 -24.87 -2.89 35.01
C PRO A 811 -23.48 -2.29 34.76
N TYR A 812 -23.38 -1.35 33.81
CA TYR A 812 -22.10 -0.74 33.44
C TYR A 812 -21.66 0.34 34.45
N CYS A 813 -20.56 0.10 35.16
CA CYS A 813 -20.11 0.96 36.27
C CYS A 813 -18.96 1.93 35.93
N HIS A 814 -18.58 2.03 34.65
CA HIS A 814 -17.37 2.77 34.24
C HIS A 814 -17.38 4.25 34.65
N ALA A 815 -18.53 4.92 34.53
CA ALA A 815 -18.68 6.31 34.95
C ALA A 815 -18.41 6.50 36.46
N ILE A 816 -18.83 5.53 37.29
CA ILE A 816 -18.56 5.52 38.74
C ILE A 816 -17.05 5.41 38.98
N LEU A 817 -16.36 4.53 38.26
CA LEU A 817 -14.91 4.32 38.43
C LEU A 817 -14.09 5.56 38.04
N VAL A 818 -14.42 6.20 36.93
CA VAL A 818 -13.77 7.45 36.48
C VAL A 818 -13.99 8.57 37.51
N ALA A 819 -15.24 8.75 37.96
CA ALA A 819 -15.58 9.74 38.98
C ALA A 819 -14.90 9.45 40.32
N TRP A 820 -14.87 8.18 40.75
CA TRP A 820 -14.26 7.73 41.99
C TRP A 820 -12.75 7.98 42.00
N ASN A 821 -12.06 7.67 40.89
CA ASN A 821 -10.64 7.93 40.71
C ASN A 821 -10.33 9.44 40.70
N SER A 822 -11.13 10.25 40.02
CA SER A 822 -10.99 11.71 39.99
C SER A 822 -11.24 12.35 41.37
N ARG A 823 -12.20 11.84 42.14
CA ARG A 823 -12.55 12.32 43.48
C ARG A 823 -11.44 12.05 44.50
N ASN A 824 -10.78 10.90 44.39
CA ASN A 824 -9.69 10.51 45.28
C ASN A 824 -8.30 11.03 44.86
N SER A 825 -8.21 11.80 43.77
CA SER A 825 -6.95 12.34 43.21
C SER A 825 -6.51 13.69 43.80
N LYS A 826 -5.18 13.88 43.90
CA LYS A 826 -4.47 14.92 44.68
C LYS A 826 -4.71 16.37 44.24
N SER A 827 -4.63 16.66 42.93
CA SER A 827 -4.65 18.00 42.32
C SER A 827 -5.24 17.96 40.91
N VAL A 828 -5.51 19.12 40.29
CA VAL A 828 -6.02 19.18 38.89
C VAL A 828 -5.07 18.44 37.92
N ARG A 829 -3.75 18.66 38.06
CA ARG A 829 -2.72 17.93 37.32
C ARG A 829 -2.78 16.42 37.58
N ALA A 830 -2.94 16.00 38.84
CA ALA A 830 -3.03 14.57 39.17
C ALA A 830 -4.33 13.93 38.67
N ARG A 831 -5.44 14.67 38.58
CA ARG A 831 -6.69 14.19 37.98
C ARG A 831 -6.55 13.95 36.48
N ALA A 832 -5.87 14.85 35.77
CA ALA A 832 -5.58 14.68 34.34
C ALA A 832 -4.69 13.45 34.10
N VAL A 833 -3.62 13.29 34.89
CA VAL A 833 -2.74 12.11 34.81
C VAL A 833 -3.49 10.83 35.18
N SER A 834 -4.35 10.87 36.21
CA SER A 834 -5.12 9.70 36.64
C SER A 834 -6.17 9.28 35.63
N ALA A 835 -6.83 10.24 34.97
CA ALA A 835 -7.76 9.98 33.87
C ALA A 835 -7.05 9.41 32.64
N ALA A 836 -5.86 9.94 32.30
CA ALA A 836 -5.03 9.42 31.21
C ALA A 836 -4.57 7.99 31.50
N LEU A 837 -4.03 7.71 32.69
CA LEU A 837 -3.64 6.37 33.11
C LEU A 837 -4.83 5.41 33.11
N TYR A 838 -5.97 5.82 33.65
CA TYR A 838 -7.20 5.02 33.62
C TYR A 838 -7.58 4.65 32.18
N ASN A 839 -7.55 5.63 31.26
CA ASN A 839 -7.85 5.38 29.85
C ASN A 839 -6.82 4.44 29.20
N MET A 840 -5.53 4.59 29.51
CA MET A 840 -4.49 3.67 29.04
C MET A 840 -4.74 2.24 29.51
N PHE A 841 -5.09 2.04 30.79
CA PHE A 841 -5.43 0.70 31.31
C PHE A 841 -6.68 0.11 30.64
N VAL A 842 -7.69 0.94 30.35
CA VAL A 842 -8.89 0.51 29.62
C VAL A 842 -8.54 0.07 28.19
N GLN A 843 -7.72 0.83 27.47
CA GLN A 843 -7.32 0.51 26.10
C GLN A 843 -6.40 -0.72 26.05
N SER A 844 -5.44 -0.84 26.97
CA SER A 844 -4.62 -2.05 27.11
C SER A 844 -5.48 -3.27 27.43
N GLY A 845 -6.49 -3.12 28.29
CA GLY A 845 -7.47 -4.18 28.57
C GLY A 845 -8.24 -4.63 27.32
N LYS A 846 -8.59 -3.70 26.42
CA LYS A 846 -9.24 -4.06 25.14
C LYS A 846 -8.34 -4.90 24.24
N VAL A 847 -7.06 -4.54 24.12
CA VAL A 847 -6.08 -5.32 23.33
C VAL A 847 -5.97 -6.75 23.85
N ILE A 848 -5.95 -6.94 25.17
CA ILE A 848 -5.93 -8.27 25.79
C ILE A 848 -7.25 -8.99 25.55
N SER A 849 -8.39 -8.31 25.65
CA SER A 849 -9.73 -8.91 25.50
C SER A 849 -10.00 -9.51 24.12
N VAL A 850 -9.45 -8.91 23.05
CA VAL A 850 -9.58 -9.43 21.67
C VAL A 850 -8.93 -10.80 21.51
N ASN A 851 -7.98 -11.16 22.37
CA ASN A 851 -7.25 -12.42 22.31
C ASN A 851 -7.78 -13.52 23.25
N ILE A 852 -8.85 -13.24 24.01
CA ILE A 852 -9.46 -14.21 24.94
C ILE A 852 -10.23 -15.29 24.19
N TYR A 853 -10.98 -14.91 23.16
CA TYR A 853 -11.68 -15.85 22.31
C TYR A 853 -10.79 -16.27 21.13
N ARG A 854 -10.61 -17.57 20.95
CA ARG A 854 -9.71 -18.15 19.93
C ARG A 854 -10.46 -19.08 19.00
N GLU A 855 -9.97 -19.24 17.77
CA GLU A 855 -10.65 -20.06 16.75
C GLU A 855 -10.73 -21.54 17.11
N ASN A 856 -9.73 -22.07 17.80
CA ASN A 856 -9.69 -23.45 18.26
C ASN A 856 -10.69 -23.75 19.40
N ASP A 857 -11.34 -22.73 19.95
CA ASP A 857 -12.36 -22.84 21.00
C ASP A 857 -13.80 -22.70 20.43
N LYS A 858 -13.93 -22.58 19.09
CA LYS A 858 -15.22 -22.58 18.38
C LYS A 858 -15.92 -23.95 18.51
N PRO A 859 -17.26 -24.00 18.55
CA PRO A 859 -18.21 -22.88 18.52
C PRO A 859 -18.61 -22.35 19.91
N ASN A 860 -18.26 -23.06 20.98
CA ASN A 860 -18.82 -22.84 22.32
C ASN A 860 -17.97 -21.93 23.22
N TYR A 861 -16.72 -21.67 22.84
CA TYR A 861 -15.80 -20.77 23.53
C TYR A 861 -15.62 -21.05 25.02
N TYR A 862 -15.50 -22.33 25.37
CA TYR A 862 -15.46 -22.80 26.74
C TYR A 862 -14.23 -22.26 27.51
N THR A 863 -13.08 -22.24 26.84
CA THR A 863 -11.83 -21.73 27.40
C THR A 863 -11.89 -20.22 27.60
N GLY A 864 -12.43 -19.48 26.62
CA GLY A 864 -12.64 -18.04 26.73
C GLY A 864 -13.59 -17.67 27.87
N ASN A 865 -14.72 -18.39 27.99
CA ASN A 865 -15.71 -18.15 29.06
C ASN A 865 -15.15 -18.47 30.46
N LYS A 866 -14.31 -19.51 30.60
CA LYS A 866 -13.59 -19.80 31.84
C LYS A 866 -12.62 -18.69 32.26
N ILE A 867 -11.86 -18.14 31.31
CA ILE A 867 -10.95 -17.02 31.56
C ILE A 867 -11.75 -15.81 32.05
N LEU A 868 -12.87 -15.48 31.39
CA LEU A 868 -13.73 -14.38 31.81
C LEU A 868 -14.34 -14.60 33.21
N LEU A 869 -14.72 -15.83 33.54
CA LEU A 869 -15.23 -16.18 34.88
C LEU A 869 -14.16 -15.96 35.96
N ALA A 870 -12.90 -16.33 35.67
CA ALA A 870 -11.77 -16.08 36.56
C ALA A 870 -11.50 -14.58 36.73
N VAL A 871 -11.52 -13.80 35.63
CA VAL A 871 -11.33 -12.35 35.66
C VAL A 871 -12.45 -11.65 36.44
N ALA A 872 -13.71 -12.02 36.23
CA ALA A 872 -14.85 -11.47 36.96
C ALA A 872 -14.74 -11.75 38.47
N SER A 873 -14.31 -12.95 38.84
CA SER A 873 -14.10 -13.35 40.24
C SER A 873 -12.96 -12.55 40.90
N LEU A 874 -11.83 -12.39 40.19
CA LEU A 874 -10.70 -11.58 40.65
C LEU A 874 -11.09 -10.11 40.85
N ASN A 875 -11.86 -9.54 39.90
CA ASN A 875 -12.34 -8.17 39.99
C ASN A 875 -13.25 -7.94 41.19
N ALA A 876 -14.16 -8.89 41.48
CA ALA A 876 -15.01 -8.80 42.67
C ALA A 876 -14.20 -8.74 43.97
N VAL A 877 -13.19 -9.60 44.11
CA VAL A 877 -12.27 -9.57 45.26
C VAL A 877 -11.52 -8.24 45.34
N LEU A 878 -11.05 -7.72 44.21
CA LEU A 878 -10.32 -6.45 44.15
C LEU A 878 -11.16 -5.27 44.67
N PHE A 879 -12.45 -5.19 44.31
CA PHE A 879 -13.35 -4.15 44.82
C PHE A 879 -13.47 -4.19 46.35
N VAL A 880 -13.60 -5.38 46.94
CA VAL A 880 -13.65 -5.57 48.39
C VAL A 880 -12.34 -5.13 49.05
N VAL A 881 -11.19 -5.55 48.51
CA VAL A 881 -9.87 -5.16 49.02
C VAL A 881 -9.67 -3.64 48.97
N VAL A 882 -10.03 -3.00 47.86
CA VAL A 882 -9.92 -1.53 47.70
C VAL A 882 -10.82 -0.80 48.71
N LYS A 883 -12.06 -1.29 48.92
CA LYS A 883 -12.97 -0.73 49.93
C LYS A 883 -12.36 -0.79 51.32
N PHE A 884 -11.91 -1.97 51.77
CA PHE A 884 -11.28 -2.13 53.09
C PHE A 884 -10.05 -1.23 53.25
N ARG A 885 -9.24 -1.09 52.20
CA ARG A 885 -8.05 -0.23 52.21
C ARG A 885 -8.42 1.24 52.43
N TYR A 886 -9.49 1.74 51.80
CA TYR A 886 -9.95 3.12 52.00
C TYR A 886 -10.62 3.32 53.38
N ILE A 887 -11.42 2.36 53.85
CA ILE A 887 -12.00 2.39 55.20
C ILE A 887 -10.89 2.50 56.26
N LYS A 888 -9.91 1.58 56.24
CA LYS A 888 -8.79 1.58 57.18
C LYS A 888 -7.98 2.88 57.13
N ARG A 889 -7.83 3.45 55.93
CA ARG A 889 -7.13 4.73 55.74
C ARG A 889 -7.93 5.92 56.28
N ASN A 890 -9.25 5.89 56.19
CA ASN A 890 -10.12 6.92 56.78
C ASN A 890 -10.16 6.81 58.31
N GLN A 891 -10.26 5.60 58.87
CA GLN A 891 -10.22 5.37 60.32
C GLN A 891 -8.92 5.89 60.95
N LYS A 892 -7.76 5.53 60.39
CA LYS A 892 -6.46 6.04 60.87
C LYS A 892 -6.33 7.57 60.81
N ARG A 893 -7.06 8.22 59.91
CA ARG A 893 -7.09 9.69 59.82
C ARG A 893 -8.06 10.30 60.82
N GLU A 894 -9.21 9.65 61.02
CA GLU A 894 -10.17 10.05 62.04
C GLU A 894 -9.56 9.97 63.43
N GLU A 895 -8.85 8.89 63.76
CA GLU A 895 -8.14 8.73 65.03
C GLU A 895 -7.17 9.90 65.30
N LYS A 896 -6.33 10.24 64.30
CA LYS A 896 -5.40 11.36 64.39
C LYS A 896 -6.10 12.71 64.49
N TRP A 897 -7.22 12.87 63.80
CA TRP A 897 -8.01 14.10 63.80
C TRP A 897 -8.76 14.27 65.14
N ALA A 898 -9.27 13.18 65.70
CA ALA A 898 -9.98 13.13 66.97
C ALA A 898 -9.06 13.45 68.15
N GLN A 899 -7.78 13.04 68.07
CA GLN A 899 -6.75 13.35 69.07
C GLN A 899 -6.36 14.84 69.15
N MET A 900 -6.69 15.64 68.12
CA MET A 900 -6.43 17.09 68.13
C MET A 900 -7.51 17.83 68.92
N THR A 901 -7.09 18.80 69.72
CA THR A 901 -7.97 19.76 70.40
C THR A 901 -8.64 20.72 69.41
N SER A 902 -9.68 21.44 69.86
CA SER A 902 -10.44 22.39 69.04
C SER A 902 -9.54 23.44 68.38
N ASP A 903 -8.59 24.00 69.14
CA ASP A 903 -7.69 25.05 68.68
C ASP A 903 -6.64 24.51 67.70
N GLU A 904 -6.09 23.31 67.96
CA GLU A 904 -5.17 22.62 67.03
C GLU A 904 -5.84 22.29 65.69
N ARG A 905 -7.14 21.93 65.69
CA ARG A 905 -7.89 21.69 64.45
C ARG A 905 -8.09 22.98 63.66
N ILE A 906 -8.40 24.08 64.32
CA ILE A 906 -8.55 25.40 63.70
C ILE A 906 -7.21 25.84 63.10
N GLU A 907 -6.12 25.74 63.88
CA GLU A 907 -4.78 26.07 63.40
C GLU A 907 -4.36 25.20 62.22
N TYR A 908 -4.62 23.89 62.25
CA TYR A 908 -4.36 23.00 61.12
C TYR A 908 -5.18 23.39 59.88
N ILE A 909 -6.45 23.80 60.01
CA ILE A 909 -7.27 24.20 58.86
C ILE A 909 -6.73 25.46 58.18
N TYR A 910 -6.28 26.44 58.95
CA TYR A 910 -5.82 27.74 58.42
C TYR A 910 -4.35 27.74 58.00
N ASN A 911 -3.46 27.02 58.69
CA ASN A 911 -2.01 27.13 58.50
C ASN A 911 -1.34 25.89 57.87
N THR A 912 -2.08 24.81 57.58
CA THR A 912 -1.47 23.61 57.00
C THR A 912 -0.99 23.81 55.55
N LYS A 913 0.19 23.26 55.24
CA LYS A 913 0.71 23.12 53.86
C LYS A 913 0.16 21.89 53.13
N ASP A 914 -0.63 21.05 53.81
CA ASP A 914 -1.22 19.85 53.22
C ASP A 914 -2.40 20.20 52.31
N GLU A 915 -2.36 19.74 51.06
CA GLU A 915 -3.45 19.92 50.10
C GLU A 915 -4.30 18.64 49.92
N ARG A 916 -5.62 18.82 49.85
CA ARG A 916 -6.65 17.80 49.53
C ARG A 916 -6.37 16.44 50.20
N THR A 917 -5.95 15.44 49.44
CA THR A 917 -5.78 14.06 49.92
C THR A 917 -4.70 13.90 50.99
N LYS A 918 -3.79 14.87 51.18
CA LYS A 918 -2.82 14.86 52.29
C LYS A 918 -3.41 15.41 53.59
N ARG A 919 -4.48 16.22 53.52
CA ARG A 919 -5.12 16.78 54.71
C ARG A 919 -5.68 15.69 55.60
N LEU A 920 -5.52 15.87 56.91
CA LEU A 920 -6.06 14.98 57.92
C LEU A 920 -7.60 14.98 57.96
N ASN A 921 -8.27 16.05 57.53
CA ASN A 921 -9.73 16.13 57.41
C ASN A 921 -10.29 15.57 56.09
N PHE A 922 -9.43 15.14 55.14
CA PHE A 922 -9.89 14.52 53.90
C PHE A 922 -10.23 13.04 54.11
N ARG A 923 -11.42 12.63 53.68
CA ARG A 923 -11.88 11.23 53.69
C ARG A 923 -11.96 10.73 52.24
N PHE A 924 -11.36 9.58 51.98
CA PHE A 924 -11.46 8.90 50.69
C PHE A 924 -12.88 8.40 50.50
N ALA A 925 -13.46 8.64 49.32
CA ALA A 925 -14.67 7.97 48.93
C ALA A 925 -14.35 6.48 48.72
N HIS A 926 -15.27 5.59 49.07
CA HIS A 926 -15.13 4.14 48.88
C HIS A 926 -16.44 3.49 48.45
#